data_AF-A0A2R6DE69-F1
#
_entry.id   AF-A0A2R6DE69-F1
#
_cell.length_a   1.000
_cell.length_b   1.000
_cell.length_c   1.000
_cell.angle_alpha   90.00
_cell.angle_beta   90.00
_cell.angle_gamma   90.00
#
_symmetry.space_group_name_H-M   'P 1'
#
loop_
_entity.id
_entity.type
_entity.pdbx_description
1 polymer ?
#
loop_
_entity_poly.entity_id
_entity_poly.type
_entity_poly.pdbx_seq_one_letter_code
_entity_poly.pdbx_strand_id
1 'polypeptide(L)'
;MLAIAAGVGGAGALGAVGLGTLDREPDAQATEMDDDESRQLAERFAPVYYFDTYEKWFPADPRPYEREADGDQVVDGFAAFNDYTEAFREAGGPPNPTVFYRVVGYEDSPLAAVQYWWYAAFDQFSVNFHWHDWELTQVFVDRETGEPQLFIGSAHSRKVPNNEFLDPETRAVPRVLPELGSHSGGLSVNDISDRFTRDPVEQTIADVTNNALEGVAGEVPAAYGLPRDEGFRLPMVVPELGGEPIYEHERLPAVDREALIDESLTVRSFDELSEPPSDLPARETGLVFAFDEDDAEAQVDVAYELVPSAELEHITAFTGPQLSFEFRIPEFAEDAVSGHITTTKVPWTQPRYENPAADISDPAHRQVLADRYDAIGEPAPVNQLVAAVRQVDPDDDAPEDEGVATTEPPAESAHSERVEVTDDGGPDVAGVDGEIAVTAAADAVKLEVDADGTDADLERLAVEDDFGGRLYESPMDGPDAVYVHRGGAYTTEVQDAEGAFGAFRVNPDRSDGDGGGPVRIETPRTGKASLAGFVSKIGEETAVSVEGVADVSLDEVGDTVEVGGENATAATGAAGGTPETDGEEATATETDDDIISERTGRQTGGVTGLLRALKAVLSAADRAAERAEAGERSNADQALETEKL
;
A
#
# COMPACT_ATOMS: atom_id res chain seq x y z
N MET A 1 -19.55 -28.06 -29.04
CA MET A 1 -20.12 -28.50 -30.34
C MET A 1 -20.42 -27.24 -31.15
N LEU A 2 -20.11 -27.28 -32.45
CA LEU A 2 -20.11 -26.20 -33.47
C LEU A 2 -18.93 -25.20 -33.40
N ALA A 3 -18.29 -24.79 -34.50
CA ALA A 3 -18.04 -25.38 -35.83
C ALA A 3 -16.99 -24.50 -36.53
N ILE A 4 -16.08 -25.16 -37.24
CA ILE A 4 -14.96 -24.65 -38.04
C ILE A 4 -15.44 -23.82 -39.25
N ALA A 5 -14.67 -22.79 -39.64
CA ALA A 5 -14.51 -22.42 -41.05
C ALA A 5 -13.04 -22.06 -41.34
N ALA A 6 -12.50 -22.73 -42.36
CA ALA A 6 -11.08 -22.92 -42.63
C ALA A 6 -10.52 -21.98 -43.72
N GLY A 7 -9.19 -21.78 -43.71
CA GLY A 7 -8.47 -21.20 -44.85
C GLY A 7 -6.94 -21.15 -44.70
N VAL A 8 -6.27 -22.31 -44.86
CA VAL A 8 -4.91 -22.57 -45.44
C VAL A 8 -3.80 -21.52 -45.23
N GLY A 9 -2.61 -21.77 -44.68
CA GLY A 9 -1.90 -22.99 -44.30
C GLY A 9 -0.41 -22.64 -44.16
N GLY A 10 0.15 -22.88 -42.98
CA GLY A 10 1.58 -22.73 -42.67
C GLY A 10 1.83 -23.39 -41.32
N ALA A 11 2.37 -24.61 -41.35
CA ALA A 11 2.56 -25.43 -40.17
C ALA A 11 3.72 -24.89 -39.32
N GLY A 12 3.40 -24.08 -38.31
CA GLY A 12 4.20 -23.94 -37.10
C GLY A 12 3.61 -24.86 -36.05
N ALA A 13 4.40 -25.81 -35.55
CA ALA A 13 3.97 -26.68 -34.46
C ALA A 13 3.69 -25.81 -33.22
N LEU A 14 2.40 -25.66 -32.88
CA LEU A 14 1.98 -25.23 -31.55
C LEU A 14 2.43 -26.32 -30.57
N GLY A 15 3.62 -26.15 -30.00
CA GLY A 15 3.90 -26.70 -28.69
C GLY A 15 2.94 -26.00 -27.75
N ALA A 16 1.88 -26.69 -27.33
CA ALA A 16 1.13 -26.29 -26.16
C ALA A 16 2.08 -26.39 -24.97
N VAL A 17 2.80 -25.31 -24.67
CA VAL A 17 3.30 -25.08 -23.32
C VAL A 17 2.04 -24.82 -22.53
N GLY A 18 1.69 -25.75 -21.64
CA GLY A 18 0.57 -25.58 -20.75
C GLY A 18 0.73 -24.24 -20.06
N LEU A 19 -0.34 -23.45 -20.03
CA LEU A 19 -0.48 -22.35 -19.09
C LEU A 19 -0.40 -22.97 -17.69
N GLY A 20 0.82 -23.07 -17.17
CA GLY A 20 1.07 -23.26 -15.75
C GLY A 20 0.47 -22.07 -15.03
N THR A 21 -0.13 -22.35 -13.89
CA THR A 21 -0.60 -21.37 -12.91
C THR A 21 0.44 -20.25 -12.75
N LEU A 22 0.02 -18.98 -12.82
CA LEU A 22 0.86 -17.79 -12.60
C LEU A 22 1.29 -17.62 -11.12
N ASP A 23 1.28 -18.72 -10.37
CA ASP A 23 1.55 -18.75 -8.94
C ASP A 23 3.03 -19.12 -8.74
N ARG A 24 3.64 -18.55 -7.70
CA ARG A 24 4.99 -18.96 -7.25
C ARG A 24 5.04 -20.47 -7.01
N GLU A 25 6.21 -21.08 -7.23
CA GLU A 25 6.36 -22.49 -6.88
C GLU A 25 6.22 -22.67 -5.35
N PRO A 26 5.64 -23.79 -4.90
CA PRO A 26 5.47 -24.05 -3.47
C PRO A 26 6.82 -24.29 -2.81
N ASP A 27 6.99 -23.75 -1.60
CA ASP A 27 8.14 -24.08 -0.75
C ASP A 27 8.04 -25.53 -0.22
N ALA A 28 9.18 -26.11 0.12
CA ALA A 28 9.23 -27.33 0.91
C ALA A 28 8.58 -27.11 2.29
N GLN A 29 8.12 -28.21 2.89
CA GLN A 29 7.49 -28.14 4.19
C GLN A 29 8.48 -27.65 5.26
N ALA A 30 8.11 -26.57 5.96
CA ALA A 30 8.79 -26.16 7.17
C ALA A 30 8.50 -27.16 8.31
N THR A 31 9.53 -27.52 9.05
CA THR A 31 9.51 -28.55 10.10
C THR A 31 10.12 -28.00 11.37
N GLU A 32 9.57 -28.42 12.51
CA GLU A 32 10.14 -28.06 13.80
C GLU A 32 11.53 -28.68 13.96
N MET A 33 12.42 -27.90 14.55
CA MET A 33 13.78 -28.31 14.86
C MET A 33 13.89 -28.81 16.30
N ASP A 34 15.01 -29.46 16.63
CA ASP A 34 15.31 -29.84 17.99
C ASP A 34 15.41 -28.59 18.90
N ASP A 35 14.89 -28.68 20.13
CA ASP A 35 14.81 -27.54 21.06
C ASP A 35 16.19 -26.93 21.37
N ASP A 36 17.22 -27.77 21.55
CA ASP A 36 18.57 -27.30 21.88
C ASP A 36 19.24 -26.63 20.67
N GLU A 37 19.00 -27.15 19.47
CA GLU A 37 19.48 -26.54 18.22
C GLU A 37 18.76 -25.21 17.93
N SER A 38 17.43 -25.20 18.12
CA SER A 38 16.58 -24.02 17.96
C SER A 38 17.03 -22.89 18.87
N ARG A 39 17.24 -23.20 20.16
CA ARG A 39 17.76 -22.22 21.12
C ARG A 39 19.14 -21.71 20.74
N GLN A 40 20.06 -22.59 20.32
CA GLN A 40 21.41 -22.16 19.91
C GLN A 40 21.39 -21.22 18.71
N LEU A 41 20.54 -21.49 17.72
CA LEU A 41 20.36 -20.58 16.58
C LEU A 41 19.71 -19.26 17.02
N ALA A 42 18.68 -19.32 17.87
CA ALA A 42 17.99 -18.14 18.37
C ALA A 42 18.90 -17.22 19.20
N GLU A 43 19.71 -17.77 20.12
CA GLU A 43 20.66 -16.98 20.91
C GLU A 43 21.75 -16.37 20.01
N ARG A 44 22.24 -17.13 19.01
CA ARG A 44 23.32 -16.69 18.12
C ARG A 44 22.95 -15.52 17.22
N PHE A 45 21.70 -15.46 16.76
CA PHE A 45 21.23 -14.47 15.80
C PHE A 45 20.29 -13.43 16.44
N ALA A 46 20.28 -13.34 17.77
CA ALA A 46 19.39 -12.48 18.53
C ALA A 46 19.54 -11.00 18.09
N PRO A 47 18.46 -10.31 17.68
CA PRO A 47 18.57 -8.97 17.14
C PRO A 47 18.98 -7.91 18.18
N VAL A 48 19.61 -6.84 17.71
CA VAL A 48 19.81 -5.60 18.49
C VAL A 48 18.82 -4.55 18.00
N TYR A 49 18.04 -3.96 18.91
CA TYR A 49 17.02 -2.96 18.56
C TYR A 49 17.43 -1.55 19.01
N TYR A 50 17.28 -0.58 18.11
CA TYR A 50 17.57 0.85 18.33
C TYR A 50 16.29 1.67 18.25
N PHE A 51 15.65 1.89 19.39
CA PHE A 51 14.39 2.61 19.45
C PHE A 51 14.58 4.13 19.30
N ASP A 52 13.56 4.83 18.82
CA ASP A 52 13.51 6.30 18.83
C ASP A 52 13.41 6.82 20.28
N THR A 53 14.00 7.98 20.57
CA THR A 53 13.94 8.62 21.89
C THR A 53 12.52 8.94 22.36
N TYR A 54 11.54 9.01 21.45
CA TYR A 54 10.14 9.26 21.76
C TYR A 54 9.31 7.97 21.89
N GLU A 55 9.91 6.79 21.70
CA GLU A 55 9.20 5.51 21.83
C GLU A 55 8.66 5.30 23.26
N LYS A 56 7.46 4.74 23.34
CA LYS A 56 6.71 4.49 24.57
C LYS A 56 6.47 3.00 24.80
N TRP A 57 6.38 2.20 23.73
CA TRP A 57 6.01 0.80 23.82
C TRP A 57 7.14 -0.08 23.29
N PHE A 58 7.82 -0.69 24.23
CA PHE A 58 8.97 -1.57 23.99
C PHE A 58 8.59 -3.05 24.08
N PRO A 59 9.43 -3.97 23.54
CA PRO A 59 9.25 -5.41 23.68
C PRO A 59 8.88 -5.82 25.11
N ALA A 60 7.76 -6.54 25.25
CA ALA A 60 7.25 -6.94 26.56
C ALA A 60 6.61 -8.33 26.53
N ASP A 61 6.57 -8.98 27.70
CA ASP A 61 5.80 -10.19 27.90
C ASP A 61 4.29 -9.87 28.01
N PRO A 62 3.42 -10.41 27.13
CA PRO A 62 1.97 -10.15 27.18
C PRO A 62 1.23 -10.95 28.27
N ARG A 63 1.84 -12.01 28.83
CA ARG A 63 1.18 -12.95 29.76
C ARG A 63 0.62 -12.31 31.03
N PRO A 64 1.23 -11.27 31.63
CA PRO A 64 0.63 -10.55 32.76
C PRO A 64 -0.72 -9.88 32.45
N TYR A 65 -1.00 -9.62 31.18
CA TYR A 65 -2.21 -8.93 30.71
C TYR A 65 -3.32 -9.89 30.26
N GLU A 66 -3.07 -11.19 30.37
CA GLU A 66 -4.02 -12.25 30.03
C GLU A 66 -5.29 -12.19 30.91
N ARG A 67 -6.45 -12.43 30.29
CA ARG A 67 -7.77 -12.53 30.91
C ARG A 67 -8.52 -13.73 30.30
N GLU A 68 -9.40 -14.36 31.07
CA GLU A 68 -10.33 -15.34 30.49
C GLU A 68 -11.57 -14.62 29.93
N ALA A 69 -11.90 -14.90 28.67
CA ALA A 69 -13.11 -14.41 28.01
C ALA A 69 -13.76 -15.58 27.25
N ASP A 70 -15.05 -15.84 27.52
CA ASP A 70 -15.83 -16.93 26.92
C ASP A 70 -15.19 -18.34 27.01
N GLY A 71 -14.31 -18.55 27.99
CA GLY A 71 -13.60 -19.82 28.21
C GLY A 71 -12.26 -19.93 27.48
N ASP A 72 -11.87 -18.88 26.77
CA ASP A 72 -10.59 -18.78 26.07
C ASP A 72 -9.65 -17.79 26.78
N GLN A 73 -8.34 -18.03 26.63
CA GLN A 73 -7.31 -17.15 27.17
C GLN A 73 -7.00 -16.04 26.16
N VAL A 74 -7.32 -14.79 26.51
CA VAL A 74 -7.13 -13.62 25.65
C VAL A 74 -6.24 -12.59 26.33
N VAL A 75 -5.66 -11.68 25.56
CA VAL A 75 -5.00 -10.48 26.09
C VAL A 75 -5.92 -9.29 25.82
N ASP A 76 -6.38 -8.62 26.89
CA ASP A 76 -7.32 -7.48 26.81
C ASP A 76 -6.54 -6.17 26.62
N GLY A 77 -6.96 -5.35 25.65
CA GLY A 77 -6.31 -4.10 25.26
C GLY A 77 -6.26 -3.08 26.38
N PHE A 78 -7.34 -2.95 27.16
CA PHE A 78 -7.34 -2.04 28.30
C PHE A 78 -6.38 -2.51 29.39
N ALA A 79 -6.42 -3.79 29.73
CA ALA A 79 -5.48 -4.39 30.68
C ALA A 79 -4.03 -4.20 30.22
N ALA A 80 -3.72 -4.56 28.98
CA ALA A 80 -2.37 -4.43 28.45
C ALA A 80 -1.86 -3.00 28.49
N PHE A 81 -2.61 -2.05 27.91
CA PHE A 81 -2.12 -0.67 27.83
C PHE A 81 -2.05 0.01 29.20
N ASN A 82 -3.07 -0.16 30.05
CA ASN A 82 -3.08 0.42 31.39
C ASN A 82 -1.98 -0.19 32.28
N ASP A 83 -1.94 -1.52 32.37
CA ASP A 83 -1.05 -2.21 33.32
C ASP A 83 0.41 -2.12 32.86
N TYR A 84 0.68 -2.12 31.54
CA TYR A 84 2.00 -1.79 30.99
C TYR A 84 2.45 -0.39 31.40
N THR A 85 1.58 0.61 31.24
CA THR A 85 1.88 2.00 31.56
C THR A 85 2.16 2.19 33.05
N GLU A 86 1.38 1.54 33.92
CA GLU A 86 1.61 1.52 35.36
C GLU A 86 2.96 0.87 35.70
N ALA A 87 3.24 -0.33 35.17
CA ALA A 87 4.48 -1.05 35.41
C ALA A 87 5.71 -0.27 34.91
N PHE A 88 5.62 0.38 33.74
CA PHE A 88 6.68 1.21 33.19
C PHE A 88 7.03 2.37 34.15
N ARG A 89 6.02 3.05 34.69
CA ARG A 89 6.20 4.16 35.65
C ARG A 89 6.80 3.70 36.96
N GLU A 90 6.33 2.57 37.48
CA GLU A 90 6.82 2.01 38.74
C GLU A 90 8.28 1.55 38.64
N ALA A 91 8.66 0.92 37.52
CA ALA A 91 10.02 0.46 37.25
C ALA A 91 10.96 1.62 36.82
N GLY A 92 10.42 2.69 36.25
CA GLY A 92 11.19 3.77 35.64
C GLY A 92 11.79 3.39 34.28
N GLY A 93 11.22 2.41 33.59
CA GLY A 93 11.69 1.88 32.32
C GLY A 93 10.85 0.68 31.83
N PRO A 94 11.21 0.08 30.69
CA PRO A 94 10.46 -1.00 30.03
C PRO A 94 10.20 -2.19 30.96
N PRO A 95 8.93 -2.60 31.19
CA PRO A 95 8.60 -3.73 32.06
C PRO A 95 8.74 -5.07 31.32
N ASN A 96 9.40 -6.04 31.96
CA ASN A 96 9.66 -7.40 31.46
C ASN A 96 10.06 -7.45 29.96
N PRO A 97 11.23 -6.88 29.60
CA PRO A 97 11.71 -6.87 28.22
C PRO A 97 11.86 -8.30 27.68
N THR A 98 11.04 -8.69 26.70
CA THR A 98 11.00 -10.06 26.18
C THR A 98 10.85 -10.07 24.66
N VAL A 99 11.64 -10.92 24.01
CA VAL A 99 11.54 -11.27 22.60
C VAL A 99 11.27 -12.77 22.50
N PHE A 100 10.31 -13.15 21.67
CA PHE A 100 9.90 -14.52 21.47
C PHE A 100 10.53 -15.09 20.20
N TYR A 101 10.95 -16.35 20.20
CA TYR A 101 11.55 -16.96 19.02
C TYR A 101 10.86 -18.24 18.58
N ARG A 102 10.89 -18.49 17.28
CA ARG A 102 10.55 -19.76 16.64
C ARG A 102 11.63 -20.13 15.63
N VAL A 103 12.03 -21.39 15.60
CA VAL A 103 12.98 -21.89 14.60
C VAL A 103 12.36 -23.04 13.84
N VAL A 104 12.43 -22.98 12.52
CA VAL A 104 12.00 -24.06 11.63
C VAL A 104 13.09 -24.37 10.62
N GLY A 105 13.22 -25.65 10.27
CA GLY A 105 14.05 -26.12 9.17
C GLY A 105 13.20 -26.54 7.99
N TYR A 106 13.77 -26.58 6.79
CA TYR A 106 13.07 -27.06 5.61
C TYR A 106 13.39 -28.53 5.33
N GLU A 107 12.37 -29.34 4.97
CA GLU A 107 12.56 -30.76 4.65
C GLU A 107 13.60 -30.94 3.52
N ASP A 108 14.50 -31.90 3.70
CA ASP A 108 15.60 -32.23 2.77
C ASP A 108 16.52 -31.04 2.40
N SER A 109 16.59 -30.00 3.23
CA SER A 109 17.42 -28.81 3.01
C SER A 109 18.25 -28.42 4.24
N PRO A 110 19.46 -27.88 4.06
CA PRO A 110 20.25 -27.31 5.15
C PRO A 110 19.72 -25.95 5.63
N LEU A 111 18.76 -25.34 4.92
CA LEU A 111 18.20 -24.04 5.26
C LEU A 111 17.30 -24.13 6.52
N ALA A 112 17.49 -23.19 7.43
CA ALA A 112 16.55 -22.90 8.51
C ALA A 112 16.20 -21.43 8.55
N ALA A 113 15.06 -21.13 9.17
CA ALA A 113 14.60 -19.78 9.44
C ALA A 113 14.40 -19.61 10.94
N VAL A 114 15.02 -18.58 11.50
CA VAL A 114 14.83 -18.11 12.88
C VAL A 114 13.91 -16.89 12.82
N GLN A 115 12.79 -16.95 13.52
CA GLN A 115 11.85 -15.84 13.66
C GLN A 115 11.97 -15.24 15.05
N TYR A 116 12.07 -13.93 15.15
CA TYR A 116 12.02 -13.15 16.37
C TYR A 116 10.78 -12.28 16.35
N TRP A 117 9.89 -12.55 17.30
CA TRP A 117 8.62 -11.88 17.50
C TRP A 117 8.71 -11.04 18.76
N TRP A 118 8.25 -9.80 18.75
CA TRP A 118 8.08 -9.06 19.99
C TRP A 118 6.75 -8.32 20.04
N TYR A 119 6.24 -8.18 21.25
CA TYR A 119 4.93 -7.62 21.54
C TYR A 119 5.06 -6.22 22.11
N ALA A 120 4.30 -5.27 21.55
CA ALA A 120 4.06 -3.95 22.13
C ALA A 120 2.66 -3.91 22.74
N ALA A 121 2.48 -3.17 23.84
CA ALA A 121 1.17 -3.03 24.46
C ALA A 121 0.19 -2.18 23.60
N PHE A 122 0.72 -1.30 22.76
CA PHE A 122 -0.04 -0.33 21.96
C PHE A 122 0.76 0.13 20.75
N ASP A 123 0.08 0.45 19.65
CA ASP A 123 0.62 1.13 18.46
C ASP A 123 -0.03 2.52 18.34
N GLN A 124 0.79 3.55 18.18
CA GLN A 124 0.34 4.91 17.89
C GLN A 124 1.07 5.46 16.65
N PHE A 125 0.51 5.24 15.47
CA PHE A 125 0.99 5.84 14.23
C PHE A 125 0.01 6.83 13.59
N SER A 126 0.34 7.32 12.40
CA SER A 126 -0.40 8.38 11.69
C SER A 126 -1.77 7.90 11.18
N VAL A 127 -1.83 6.65 10.69
CA VAL A 127 -3.02 6.01 10.11
C VAL A 127 -3.17 4.54 10.51
N ASN A 128 -2.27 4.05 11.38
CA ASN A 128 -2.31 2.72 11.99
C ASN A 128 -2.19 2.96 13.49
N PHE A 129 -3.23 2.70 14.28
CA PHE A 129 -3.11 2.85 15.72
C PHE A 129 -4.11 1.92 16.37
N HIS A 130 -3.62 1.03 17.21
CA HIS A 130 -4.44 -0.05 17.72
C HIS A 130 -3.90 -0.57 19.04
N TRP A 131 -4.78 -1.27 19.75
CA TRP A 131 -4.39 -2.09 20.88
C TRP A 131 -3.43 -3.17 20.40
N HIS A 132 -2.38 -3.39 21.18
CA HIS A 132 -1.38 -4.43 20.94
C HIS A 132 -0.60 -4.21 19.64
N ASP A 133 0.61 -4.74 19.57
CA ASP A 133 1.33 -4.82 18.33
C ASP A 133 2.28 -6.02 18.32
N TRP A 134 2.59 -6.53 17.13
CA TRP A 134 3.46 -7.69 16.95
C TRP A 134 4.42 -7.48 15.79
N GLU A 135 5.69 -7.35 16.14
CA GLU A 135 6.77 -7.20 15.19
C GLU A 135 7.49 -8.50 14.89
N LEU A 136 8.04 -8.58 13.68
CA LEU A 136 8.77 -9.74 13.19
C LEU A 136 10.11 -9.35 12.56
N THR A 137 11.17 -9.98 13.04
CA THR A 137 12.49 -10.05 12.38
C THR A 137 12.84 -11.50 12.07
N GLN A 138 13.33 -11.79 10.88
CA GLN A 138 13.68 -13.15 10.46
C GLN A 138 15.12 -13.25 9.97
N VAL A 139 15.73 -14.40 10.25
CA VAL A 139 17.07 -14.76 9.79
C VAL A 139 16.99 -16.13 9.11
N PHE A 140 17.27 -16.16 7.81
CA PHE A 140 17.52 -17.40 7.10
C PHE A 140 18.99 -17.78 7.23
N VAL A 141 19.27 -19.01 7.62
CA VAL A 141 20.61 -19.50 7.93
C VAL A 141 20.87 -20.84 7.26
N ASP A 142 22.05 -20.97 6.67
CA ASP A 142 22.56 -22.26 6.21
C ASP A 142 23.13 -23.02 7.42
N ARG A 143 22.56 -24.17 7.77
CA ARG A 143 22.99 -24.94 8.95
C ARG A 143 24.30 -25.69 8.75
N GLU A 144 24.74 -25.90 7.51
CA GLU A 144 26.01 -26.57 7.22
C GLU A 144 27.19 -25.61 7.37
N THR A 145 27.05 -24.38 6.87
CA THR A 145 28.09 -23.34 7.00
C THR A 145 27.95 -22.56 8.30
N GLY A 146 26.73 -22.47 8.82
CA GLY A 146 26.37 -21.59 9.93
C GLY A 146 26.30 -20.12 9.52
N GLU A 147 26.23 -19.79 8.24
CA GLU A 147 26.24 -18.41 7.73
C GLU A 147 24.80 -17.92 7.48
N PRO A 148 24.46 -16.70 7.92
CA PRO A 148 23.19 -16.09 7.58
C PRO A 148 23.13 -15.80 6.07
N GLN A 149 21.99 -16.12 5.46
CA GLN A 149 21.73 -15.97 4.02
C GLN A 149 20.87 -14.74 3.71
N LEU A 150 19.92 -14.42 4.61
CA LEU A 150 18.96 -13.32 4.42
C LEU A 150 18.47 -12.83 5.78
N PHE A 151 18.49 -11.52 5.99
CA PHE A 151 17.75 -10.85 7.07
C PHE A 151 16.48 -10.22 6.53
N ILE A 152 15.39 -10.29 7.29
CA ILE A 152 14.11 -9.65 6.95
C ILE A 152 13.58 -8.91 8.18
N GLY A 153 13.31 -7.61 8.06
CA GLY A 153 12.50 -6.83 8.98
C GLY A 153 11.10 -6.59 8.38
N SER A 154 10.04 -6.93 9.11
CA SER A 154 8.69 -6.77 8.56
C SER A 154 8.34 -5.30 8.36
N ALA A 155 7.80 -4.97 7.18
CA ALA A 155 7.06 -3.74 6.95
C ALA A 155 5.56 -4.09 7.05
N HIS A 156 4.79 -3.37 7.86
CA HIS A 156 3.42 -3.74 8.31
C HIS A 156 2.37 -3.99 7.21
N SER A 157 2.70 -3.84 5.93
CA SER A 157 1.78 -3.94 4.81
C SER A 157 2.13 -5.10 3.90
N ARG A 158 1.14 -5.91 3.54
CA ARG A 158 1.29 -6.93 2.48
C ARG A 158 1.53 -6.32 1.09
N LYS A 159 1.34 -5.01 0.94
CA LYS A 159 1.56 -4.27 -0.31
C LYS A 159 2.93 -3.60 -0.36
N VAL A 160 3.64 -3.51 0.77
CA VAL A 160 4.99 -2.97 0.83
C VAL A 160 5.95 -4.14 1.05
N PRO A 161 6.99 -4.27 0.21
CA PRO A 161 8.03 -5.26 0.46
C PRO A 161 8.65 -5.08 1.84
N ASN A 162 8.99 -6.20 2.48
CA ASN A 162 9.74 -6.18 3.73
C ASN A 162 11.13 -5.57 3.51
N ASN A 163 11.74 -5.06 4.57
CA ASN A 163 13.14 -4.65 4.54
C ASN A 163 14.02 -5.91 4.54
N GLU A 164 14.65 -6.21 3.42
CA GLU A 164 15.42 -7.45 3.23
C GLU A 164 16.88 -7.14 2.92
N PHE A 165 17.78 -7.93 3.51
CA PHE A 165 19.21 -7.84 3.24
C PHE A 165 19.80 -9.22 2.97
N LEU A 166 20.15 -9.46 1.72
CA LEU A 166 20.72 -10.70 1.21
C LEU A 166 22.24 -10.72 1.47
N ASP A 167 22.76 -11.89 1.82
CA ASP A 167 24.20 -12.11 2.07
C ASP A 167 24.83 -11.14 3.10
N PRO A 168 24.37 -11.15 4.37
CA PRO A 168 24.93 -10.33 5.45
C PRO A 168 26.33 -10.79 5.91
N GLU A 169 27.27 -11.00 4.99
CA GLU A 169 28.63 -11.49 5.24
C GLU A 169 29.42 -10.64 6.27
N THR A 170 29.08 -9.35 6.38
CA THR A 170 29.75 -8.41 7.29
C THR A 170 29.15 -8.39 8.69
N ARG A 171 28.02 -9.07 8.94
CA ARG A 171 27.24 -8.92 10.17
C ARG A 171 26.75 -10.27 10.71
N ALA A 172 27.06 -10.55 11.98
CA ALA A 172 26.65 -11.80 12.62
C ALA A 172 25.18 -11.80 13.05
N VAL A 173 24.61 -10.65 13.44
CA VAL A 173 23.23 -10.52 13.92
C VAL A 173 22.51 -9.34 13.24
N PRO A 174 21.18 -9.40 13.07
CA PRO A 174 20.41 -8.28 12.57
C PRO A 174 20.41 -7.13 13.58
N ARG A 175 20.59 -5.90 13.09
CA ARG A 175 20.24 -4.68 13.84
C ARG A 175 18.98 -4.10 13.23
N VAL A 176 18.06 -3.71 14.10
CA VAL A 176 16.73 -3.24 13.71
C VAL A 176 16.49 -1.88 14.34
N LEU A 177 15.94 -0.97 13.55
CA LEU A 177 15.42 0.33 13.95
C LEU A 177 13.90 0.25 13.82
N PRO A 178 13.19 -0.08 14.91
CA PRO A 178 11.74 0.02 14.93
C PRO A 178 11.31 1.46 14.67
N GLU A 179 10.40 1.66 13.72
CA GLU A 179 9.82 2.96 13.45
C GLU A 179 8.97 3.44 14.63
N LEU A 180 9.02 4.73 14.95
CA LEU A 180 8.34 5.27 16.13
C LEU A 180 6.83 4.97 16.07
N GLY A 181 6.32 4.29 17.10
CA GLY A 181 4.90 4.04 17.31
C GLY A 181 4.27 2.98 16.41
N SER A 182 4.70 2.88 15.14
CA SER A 182 4.31 1.77 14.24
C SER A 182 5.17 0.55 14.40
N HIS A 183 6.36 0.66 14.97
CA HIS A 183 7.33 -0.41 15.21
C HIS A 183 7.89 -1.15 13.99
N SER A 184 7.53 -0.73 12.76
CA SER A 184 8.03 -1.36 11.53
C SER A 184 9.55 -1.48 11.50
N GLY A 185 10.05 -2.66 11.11
CA GLY A 185 11.46 -3.02 11.28
C GLY A 185 12.35 -2.52 10.15
N GLY A 186 13.02 -1.38 10.33
CA GLY A 186 14.12 -0.95 9.47
C GLY A 186 15.40 -1.73 9.78
N LEU A 187 16.00 -2.42 8.82
CA LEU A 187 17.32 -3.04 9.02
C LEU A 187 18.42 -1.95 9.06
N SER A 188 19.44 -2.10 9.90
CA SER A 188 20.64 -1.24 9.87
C SER A 188 21.88 -2.11 9.82
N VAL A 189 22.27 -2.52 8.63
CA VAL A 189 23.32 -3.51 8.36
C VAL A 189 24.60 -2.88 7.82
N ASN A 190 24.56 -1.60 7.45
CA ASN A 190 25.74 -0.82 7.06
C ASN A 190 26.58 -0.37 8.27
N ASP A 191 27.67 0.39 8.07
CA ASP A 191 28.56 0.76 9.18
C ASP A 191 27.98 1.86 10.12
N ILE A 192 26.78 2.37 9.88
CA ILE A 192 26.10 3.39 10.68
C ILE A 192 25.02 2.72 11.54
N SER A 193 25.42 2.21 12.70
CA SER A 193 24.62 1.29 13.54
C SER A 193 23.22 1.75 13.94
N ASP A 194 23.01 3.07 14.01
CA ASP A 194 21.82 3.68 14.57
C ASP A 194 21.05 4.50 13.55
N ARG A 195 21.31 4.28 12.25
CA ARG A 195 20.57 4.89 11.14
C ARG A 195 20.18 3.88 10.08
N PHE A 196 19.10 4.22 9.39
CA PHE A 196 18.64 3.52 8.20
C PHE A 196 18.93 4.36 6.95
N THR A 197 19.49 3.75 5.92
CA THR A 197 19.70 4.34 4.60
C THR A 197 19.38 3.33 3.49
N ARG A 198 18.31 3.56 2.71
CA ARG A 198 18.00 2.72 1.54
C ARG A 198 18.97 2.92 0.39
N ASP A 199 19.43 4.15 0.21
CA ASP A 199 20.48 4.45 -0.75
C ASP A 199 21.85 4.45 -0.07
N PRO A 200 22.91 3.97 -0.75
CA PRO A 200 24.27 4.11 -0.25
C PRO A 200 24.60 5.58 0.03
N VAL A 201 24.90 5.91 1.29
CA VAL A 201 25.36 7.24 1.70
C VAL A 201 26.88 7.18 1.96
N GLU A 202 27.62 8.20 1.50
CA GLU A 202 29.08 8.25 1.64
C GLU A 202 29.82 7.03 1.04
N GLN A 203 30.48 6.22 1.88
CA GLN A 203 31.22 5.00 1.51
C GLN A 203 30.58 3.73 2.09
N THR A 204 29.36 3.82 2.61
CA THR A 204 28.63 2.67 3.18
C THR A 204 27.74 2.01 2.12
N ILE A 205 27.35 0.77 2.38
CA ILE A 205 26.32 0.08 1.60
C ILE A 205 24.93 0.54 2.04
N ALA A 206 23.92 0.25 1.21
CA ALA A 206 22.52 0.35 1.60
C ALA A 206 22.19 -0.63 2.74
N ASP A 207 21.20 -0.28 3.56
CA ASP A 207 20.73 -1.14 4.66
C ASP A 207 19.73 -2.22 4.23
N VAL A 208 19.27 -2.13 2.98
CA VAL A 208 18.45 -3.13 2.31
C VAL A 208 19.05 -3.42 0.95
N THR A 209 18.86 -4.65 0.47
CA THR A 209 19.27 -5.07 -0.88
C THR A 209 18.08 -5.33 -1.79
N ASN A 210 16.85 -5.06 -1.32
CA ASN A 210 15.66 -5.10 -2.17
C ASN A 210 15.89 -4.27 -3.44
N ASN A 211 15.23 -4.65 -4.52
CA ASN A 211 15.13 -3.77 -5.68
C ASN A 211 14.46 -2.45 -5.29
N ALA A 212 14.85 -1.35 -5.95
CA ALA A 212 14.29 -0.03 -5.69
C ALA A 212 12.76 -0.08 -5.84
N LEU A 213 12.05 0.53 -4.88
CA LEU A 213 10.60 0.66 -4.90
C LEU A 213 10.21 1.78 -5.87
N GLU A 214 10.19 1.50 -7.17
CA GLU A 214 9.56 2.40 -8.14
C GLU A 214 8.03 2.30 -7.96
N GLY A 215 7.39 3.40 -7.54
CA GLY A 215 5.91 3.55 -7.60
C GLY A 215 5.09 3.41 -6.31
N VAL A 216 5.66 3.40 -5.10
CA VAL A 216 4.86 3.37 -3.84
C VAL A 216 4.39 4.77 -3.39
N ALA A 217 4.82 5.83 -4.07
CA ALA A 217 4.43 7.21 -3.78
C ALA A 217 3.16 7.59 -4.55
N GLY A 218 1.98 7.25 -4.04
CA GLY A 218 0.72 7.65 -4.69
C GLY A 218 -0.54 7.59 -3.84
N GLU A 219 -0.71 6.59 -2.98
CA GLU A 219 -2.02 6.37 -2.32
C GLU A 219 -1.96 6.13 -0.81
N VAL A 220 -0.76 6.09 -0.24
CA VAL A 220 -0.52 6.00 1.21
C VAL A 220 0.57 7.03 1.52
N PRO A 221 0.49 7.83 2.60
CA PRO A 221 1.63 8.63 3.02
C PRO A 221 2.86 7.73 3.02
N ALA A 222 4.00 8.19 2.49
CA ALA A 222 5.24 7.43 2.29
C ALA A 222 5.89 6.92 3.60
N ALA A 223 5.13 6.14 4.38
CA ALA A 223 5.23 5.95 5.81
C ALA A 223 5.13 4.49 6.22
N TYR A 224 4.73 3.61 5.30
CA TYR A 224 4.53 2.21 5.61
C TYR A 224 5.86 1.47 5.38
N GLY A 225 6.61 1.20 6.45
CA GLY A 225 7.79 0.34 6.43
C GLY A 225 9.15 1.04 6.34
N LEU A 226 9.21 2.38 6.34
CA LEU A 226 10.47 3.13 6.23
C LEU A 226 10.72 3.97 7.49
N PRO A 227 11.92 3.89 8.09
CA PRO A 227 12.24 4.70 9.25
C PRO A 227 12.23 6.20 8.96
N ARG A 228 11.83 7.03 9.93
CA ARG A 228 11.90 8.51 9.91
C ARG A 228 13.29 9.10 9.62
N ASP A 229 14.33 8.27 9.60
CA ASP A 229 15.70 8.65 9.25
C ASP A 229 15.89 9.02 7.77
N GLU A 230 14.96 8.68 6.88
CA GLU A 230 15.06 8.99 5.45
C GLU A 230 14.46 10.35 5.05
N GLY A 231 14.30 11.24 6.03
CA GLY A 231 13.86 12.62 5.79
C GLY A 231 12.34 12.80 5.71
N PHE A 232 11.57 11.72 5.76
CA PHE A 232 10.12 11.77 5.93
C PHE A 232 9.78 12.16 7.37
N ARG A 233 9.09 13.28 7.55
CA ARG A 233 8.59 13.75 8.84
C ARG A 233 7.10 13.53 8.91
N LEU A 234 6.72 12.33 9.35
CA LEU A 234 5.33 11.94 9.47
C LEU A 234 4.85 12.26 10.89
N PRO A 235 3.71 12.97 11.04
CA PRO A 235 3.14 13.26 12.34
C PRO A 235 2.25 12.10 12.80
N MET A 236 2.30 11.79 14.09
CA MET A 236 1.42 10.78 14.70
C MET A 236 0.09 11.41 15.09
N VAL A 237 -0.97 10.61 15.23
CA VAL A 237 -2.27 11.10 15.71
C VAL A 237 -2.53 10.65 17.13
N VAL A 238 -3.39 11.38 17.83
CA VAL A 238 -3.91 10.96 19.15
C VAL A 238 -5.18 10.14 18.91
N PRO A 239 -5.22 8.86 19.32
CA PRO A 239 -6.43 8.05 19.19
C PRO A 239 -7.54 8.55 20.12
N GLU A 240 -8.79 8.41 19.68
CA GLU A 240 -9.98 8.58 20.50
C GLU A 240 -10.72 7.25 20.71
N LEU A 241 -11.50 7.21 21.79
CA LEU A 241 -12.40 6.10 22.09
C LEU A 241 -13.68 6.64 22.70
N GLY A 242 -14.81 6.43 22.01
CA GLY A 242 -16.11 6.93 22.47
C GLY A 242 -16.28 8.44 22.36
N GLY A 243 -15.54 9.10 21.45
CA GLY A 243 -15.60 10.55 21.20
C GLY A 243 -14.78 11.40 22.17
N GLU A 244 -13.92 10.78 22.97
CA GLU A 244 -12.96 11.46 23.85
C GLU A 244 -11.55 10.89 23.59
N PRO A 245 -10.48 11.68 23.73
CA PRO A 245 -9.11 11.19 23.61
C PRO A 245 -8.88 9.97 24.51
N ILE A 246 -8.10 8.99 24.03
CA ILE A 246 -7.96 7.70 24.72
C ILE A 246 -7.47 7.82 26.17
N TYR A 247 -6.64 8.83 26.48
CA TYR A 247 -6.14 9.12 27.83
C TYR A 247 -7.19 9.73 28.79
N GLU A 248 -8.39 10.07 28.31
CA GLU A 248 -9.51 10.53 29.16
C GLU A 248 -10.45 9.38 29.56
N HIS A 249 -10.27 8.20 28.96
CA HIS A 249 -11.16 7.07 29.14
C HIS A 249 -11.06 6.45 30.55
N GLU A 250 -12.21 6.27 31.23
CA GLU A 250 -12.26 5.85 32.65
C GLU A 250 -11.61 4.49 32.97
N ARG A 251 -11.50 3.61 31.96
CA ARG A 251 -10.84 2.29 32.06
C ARG A 251 -9.32 2.35 31.96
N LEU A 252 -8.72 3.51 31.68
CA LEU A 252 -7.28 3.69 31.52
C LEU A 252 -6.70 4.70 32.54
N PRO A 253 -6.91 4.52 33.86
CA PRO A 253 -6.48 5.50 34.86
C PRO A 253 -4.96 5.73 34.94
N ALA A 254 -4.14 4.81 34.44
CA ALA A 254 -2.69 4.98 34.38
C ALA A 254 -2.20 5.72 33.13
N VAL A 255 -3.05 5.85 32.10
CA VAL A 255 -2.71 6.47 30.81
C VAL A 255 -3.13 7.93 30.84
N ASP A 256 -2.18 8.83 31.06
CA ASP A 256 -2.34 10.27 30.85
C ASP A 256 -1.72 10.68 29.50
N ARG A 257 -1.71 11.99 29.19
CA ARG A 257 -1.17 12.49 27.93
C ARG A 257 0.31 12.13 27.76
N GLU A 258 1.08 12.07 28.83
CA GLU A 258 2.52 11.78 28.82
C GLU A 258 2.83 10.31 28.53
N ALA A 259 1.84 9.41 28.67
CA ALA A 259 1.93 8.01 28.28
C ALA A 259 1.85 7.78 26.75
N LEU A 260 1.41 8.79 25.99
CA LEU A 260 1.39 8.77 24.52
C LEU A 260 2.64 9.43 23.92
N ILE A 261 2.82 9.30 22.61
CA ILE A 261 3.88 9.98 21.84
C ILE A 261 3.84 11.49 22.10
N ASP A 262 5.02 12.10 22.21
CA ASP A 262 5.21 13.49 22.60
C ASP A 262 4.42 14.47 21.71
N GLU A 263 3.90 15.54 22.30
CA GLU A 263 3.07 16.51 21.60
C GLU A 263 3.77 17.24 20.45
N SER A 264 5.09 17.30 20.47
CA SER A 264 5.90 17.83 19.37
C SER A 264 5.85 16.98 18.10
N LEU A 265 5.38 15.73 18.19
CA LEU A 265 5.25 14.80 17.08
C LEU A 265 3.79 14.46 16.74
N THR A 266 2.83 14.93 17.53
CA THR A 266 1.41 14.61 17.32
C THR A 266 0.62 15.76 16.70
N VAL A 267 -0.23 15.45 15.74
CA VAL A 267 -1.23 16.38 15.17
C VAL A 267 -2.64 16.02 15.62
N ARG A 268 -3.55 17.00 15.62
CA ARG A 268 -4.93 16.84 16.09
C ARG A 268 -5.97 17.31 15.08
N SER A 269 -5.59 17.41 13.81
CA SER A 269 -6.49 17.77 12.72
C SER A 269 -6.14 17.04 11.43
N PHE A 270 -7.15 16.82 10.60
CA PHE A 270 -6.95 16.20 9.28
C PHE A 270 -6.10 17.07 8.35
N ASP A 271 -6.23 18.40 8.47
CA ASP A 271 -5.43 19.35 7.70
C ASP A 271 -3.93 19.20 8.04
N GLU A 272 -3.57 19.11 9.33
CA GLU A 272 -2.18 18.91 9.75
C GLU A 272 -1.67 17.49 9.49
N LEU A 273 -2.55 16.49 9.41
CA LEU A 273 -2.17 15.14 8.97
C LEU A 273 -1.85 15.12 7.46
N SER A 274 -2.65 15.85 6.67
CA SER A 274 -2.51 15.94 5.21
C SER A 274 -1.35 16.87 4.80
N GLU A 275 -1.13 17.94 5.55
CA GLU A 275 -0.03 18.88 5.40
C GLU A 275 0.78 18.95 6.72
N PRO A 276 1.71 18.00 6.95
CA PRO A 276 2.49 17.91 8.18
C PRO A 276 3.26 19.20 8.54
N PRO A 277 3.36 19.54 9.83
CA PRO A 277 4.20 20.64 10.28
C PRO A 277 5.67 20.47 9.87
N SER A 278 6.28 21.55 9.36
CA SER A 278 7.67 21.50 8.87
C SER A 278 8.73 21.34 9.97
N ASP A 279 8.37 21.62 11.23
CA ASP A 279 9.24 21.67 12.40
C ASP A 279 9.15 20.42 13.29
N LEU A 280 8.54 19.34 12.79
CA LEU A 280 8.55 18.03 13.46
C LEU A 280 10.00 17.61 13.80
N PRO A 281 10.27 17.15 15.04
CA PRO A 281 11.56 16.61 15.43
C PRO A 281 12.06 15.53 14.47
N ALA A 282 13.37 15.49 14.24
CA ALA A 282 14.01 14.36 13.57
C ALA A 282 14.07 13.15 14.51
N ARG A 283 14.29 11.96 13.95
CA ARG A 283 14.59 10.77 14.74
C ARG A 283 15.93 10.96 15.47
N GLU A 284 15.95 10.55 16.74
CA GLU A 284 17.15 10.44 17.57
C GLU A 284 17.12 9.10 18.31
N THR A 285 18.26 8.44 18.43
CA THR A 285 18.37 7.14 19.10
C THR A 285 18.10 7.27 20.60
N GLY A 286 17.10 6.53 21.08
CA GLY A 286 16.72 6.36 22.47
C GLY A 286 17.37 5.13 23.08
N LEU A 287 16.54 4.21 23.61
CA LEU A 287 17.02 2.99 24.26
C LEU A 287 17.53 1.96 23.26
N VAL A 288 18.67 1.34 23.59
CA VAL A 288 19.22 0.20 22.85
C VAL A 288 18.97 -1.10 23.61
N PHE A 289 18.38 -2.08 22.90
CA PHE A 289 18.03 -3.39 23.43
C PHE A 289 18.87 -4.49 22.78
N ALA A 290 19.40 -5.41 23.58
CA ALA A 290 20.12 -6.58 23.08
C ALA A 290 19.92 -7.79 24.00
N PHE A 291 20.02 -9.00 23.46
CA PHE A 291 20.09 -10.23 24.26
C PHE A 291 21.49 -10.39 24.87
N ASP A 292 22.51 -10.31 24.02
CA ASP A 292 23.91 -10.27 24.42
C ASP A 292 24.46 -8.85 24.17
N GLU A 293 25.06 -8.26 25.20
CA GLU A 293 25.61 -6.91 25.12
C GLU A 293 26.81 -6.84 24.16
N ASP A 294 27.52 -7.96 23.96
CA ASP A 294 28.70 -8.02 23.08
C ASP A 294 28.33 -7.91 21.59
N ASP A 295 27.06 -8.11 21.22
CA ASP A 295 26.57 -7.99 19.85
C ASP A 295 26.22 -6.55 19.44
N ALA A 296 26.09 -5.64 20.43
CA ALA A 296 25.80 -4.24 20.20
C ALA A 296 27.09 -3.41 20.07
N GLU A 297 27.11 -2.49 19.09
CA GLU A 297 28.21 -1.52 18.97
C GLU A 297 28.01 -0.31 19.89
N ALA A 298 26.75 0.03 20.14
CA ALA A 298 26.36 1.04 21.11
C ALA A 298 26.29 0.44 22.53
N GLN A 299 26.24 1.32 23.53
CA GLN A 299 25.95 0.89 24.89
C GLN A 299 24.52 0.33 24.95
N VAL A 300 24.37 -0.90 25.43
CA VAL A 300 23.05 -1.50 25.69
C VAL A 300 22.45 -0.89 26.95
N ASP A 301 21.22 -0.41 26.83
CA ASP A 301 20.47 0.14 27.95
C ASP A 301 19.58 -0.91 28.61
N VAL A 302 19.07 -1.86 27.82
CA VAL A 302 18.11 -2.88 28.27
C VAL A 302 18.49 -4.24 27.70
N ALA A 303 18.76 -5.20 28.59
CA ALA A 303 18.86 -6.61 28.21
C ALA A 303 17.45 -7.23 28.18
N TYR A 304 17.11 -7.95 27.11
CA TYR A 304 15.83 -8.65 26.99
C TYR A 304 15.96 -10.16 27.19
N GLU A 305 14.88 -10.80 27.64
CA GLU A 305 14.77 -12.25 27.70
C GLU A 305 14.38 -12.84 26.34
N LEU A 306 14.97 -13.98 25.98
CA LEU A 306 14.68 -14.70 24.76
C LEU A 306 13.89 -15.97 25.10
N VAL A 307 12.62 -16.05 24.67
CA VAL A 307 11.66 -17.09 25.10
C VAL A 307 11.05 -17.81 23.89
N PRO A 308 10.82 -19.13 23.90
CA PRO A 308 10.13 -19.80 22.79
C PRO A 308 8.70 -19.25 22.60
N SER A 309 8.31 -18.94 21.37
CA SER A 309 6.94 -18.47 21.06
C SER A 309 5.86 -19.50 21.41
N ALA A 310 6.21 -20.78 21.50
CA ALA A 310 5.34 -21.86 21.96
C ALA A 310 4.74 -21.60 23.36
N GLU A 311 5.40 -20.79 24.21
CA GLU A 311 4.88 -20.39 25.51
C GLU A 311 3.68 -19.43 25.43
N LEU A 312 3.36 -18.91 24.24
CA LEU A 312 2.26 -17.98 23.99
C LEU A 312 1.12 -18.58 23.17
N GLU A 313 1.32 -19.73 22.53
CA GLU A 313 0.36 -20.31 21.58
C GLU A 313 -0.99 -20.72 22.23
N HIS A 314 -1.08 -20.72 23.57
CA HIS A 314 -2.34 -20.89 24.29
C HIS A 314 -3.25 -19.64 24.27
N ILE A 315 -2.69 -18.47 23.95
CA ILE A 315 -3.47 -17.24 23.77
C ILE A 315 -4.26 -17.39 22.46
N THR A 316 -5.55 -17.08 22.48
CA THR A 316 -6.42 -17.26 21.31
C THR A 316 -6.78 -15.95 20.62
N ALA A 317 -6.69 -14.83 21.35
CA ALA A 317 -6.99 -13.51 20.80
C ALA A 317 -6.29 -12.37 21.56
N PHE A 318 -6.00 -11.31 20.83
CA PHE A 318 -5.71 -9.97 21.32
C PHE A 318 -6.97 -9.13 21.07
N THR A 319 -7.51 -8.48 22.11
CA THR A 319 -8.84 -7.87 22.05
C THR A 319 -8.83 -6.39 22.39
N GLY A 320 -9.71 -5.63 21.77
CA GLY A 320 -9.90 -4.21 22.09
C GLY A 320 -10.94 -3.60 21.15
N PRO A 321 -11.72 -2.60 21.61
CA PRO A 321 -12.65 -1.90 20.72
C PRO A 321 -11.87 -1.18 19.61
N GLN A 322 -12.48 -1.04 18.43
CA GLN A 322 -11.89 -0.20 17.38
C GLN A 322 -11.67 1.22 17.91
N LEU A 323 -10.49 1.78 17.66
CA LEU A 323 -10.15 3.17 17.96
C LEU A 323 -10.57 4.07 16.80
N SER A 324 -10.66 5.38 17.04
CA SER A 324 -10.98 6.36 16.00
C SER A 324 -10.03 7.55 16.04
N PHE A 325 -10.07 8.38 15.00
CA PHE A 325 -9.37 9.65 14.97
C PHE A 325 -10.09 10.68 15.84
N GLU A 326 -9.34 11.48 16.62
CA GLU A 326 -9.92 12.56 17.44
C GLU A 326 -10.63 13.66 16.62
N PHE A 327 -10.32 13.72 15.33
CA PHE A 327 -10.91 14.64 14.39
C PHE A 327 -11.72 13.89 13.34
N ARG A 328 -12.77 14.56 12.83
CA ARG A 328 -13.59 13.97 11.77
C ARG A 328 -12.76 13.77 10.52
N ILE A 329 -12.63 12.52 10.11
CA ILE A 329 -12.24 12.15 8.76
C ILE A 329 -13.48 11.69 7.98
N PRO A 330 -13.47 11.73 6.64
CA PRO A 330 -14.57 11.17 5.86
C PRO A 330 -14.78 9.69 6.22
N GLU A 331 -16.03 9.27 6.45
CA GLU A 331 -16.38 7.90 6.90
C GLU A 331 -15.79 6.82 5.97
N PHE A 332 -15.79 7.05 4.65
CA PHE A 332 -15.17 6.11 3.69
C PHE A 332 -13.65 5.98 3.86
N ALA A 333 -12.96 7.03 4.31
CA ALA A 333 -11.52 7.01 4.56
C ALA A 333 -11.21 6.25 5.85
N GLU A 334 -12.05 6.40 6.88
CA GLU A 334 -11.97 5.62 8.11
C GLU A 334 -12.26 4.13 7.86
N ASP A 335 -13.30 3.83 7.09
CA ASP A 335 -13.65 2.46 6.68
C ASP A 335 -12.50 1.79 5.92
N ALA A 336 -11.81 2.55 5.04
CA ALA A 336 -10.67 2.05 4.27
C ALA A 336 -9.47 1.67 5.15
N VAL A 337 -9.30 2.31 6.31
CA VAL A 337 -8.24 2.01 7.29
C VAL A 337 -8.74 1.26 8.52
N SER A 338 -10.01 0.84 8.58
CA SER A 338 -10.62 0.19 9.75
C SER A 338 -9.83 -1.04 10.25
N GLY A 339 -9.21 -1.78 9.32
CA GLY A 339 -8.33 -2.91 9.64
C GLY A 339 -7.00 -2.53 10.32
N HIS A 340 -6.59 -1.26 10.22
CA HIS A 340 -5.39 -0.64 10.80
C HIS A 340 -5.67 0.11 12.11
N ILE A 341 -6.94 0.21 12.52
CA ILE A 341 -7.36 0.82 13.80
C ILE A 341 -8.13 -0.16 14.69
N THR A 342 -8.09 -1.43 14.32
CA THR A 342 -8.63 -2.57 15.06
C THR A 342 -7.48 -3.44 15.56
N THR A 343 -7.67 -4.12 16.69
CA THR A 343 -6.67 -5.01 17.29
C THR A 343 -6.05 -6.01 16.31
N THR A 344 -4.78 -6.35 16.55
CA THR A 344 -4.01 -7.32 15.75
C THR A 344 -4.50 -8.77 15.94
N LYS A 345 -4.10 -9.65 15.02
CA LYS A 345 -4.36 -11.10 15.07
C LYS A 345 -3.20 -11.82 15.76
N VAL A 346 -3.47 -13.01 16.29
CA VAL A 346 -2.42 -13.84 16.92
C VAL A 346 -1.36 -14.31 15.90
N PRO A 347 -0.05 -14.17 16.19
CA PRO A 347 1.03 -14.56 15.26
C PRO A 347 0.97 -16.00 14.77
N TRP A 348 0.70 -16.96 15.66
CA TRP A 348 0.70 -18.40 15.37
C TRP A 348 -0.43 -18.92 14.46
N THR A 349 -1.32 -18.04 14.00
CA THR A 349 -2.32 -18.38 12.97
C THR A 349 -1.96 -17.86 11.59
N GLN A 350 -0.86 -17.12 11.47
CA GLN A 350 -0.46 -16.48 10.22
C GLN A 350 0.34 -17.47 9.35
N PRO A 351 0.15 -17.47 8.02
CA PRO A 351 0.93 -18.34 7.13
C PRO A 351 2.44 -18.17 7.26
N ARG A 352 2.92 -16.94 7.55
CA ARG A 352 4.34 -16.64 7.77
C ARG A 352 4.92 -17.28 9.03
N TYR A 353 4.09 -17.59 10.04
CA TYR A 353 4.53 -18.28 11.25
C TYR A 353 4.80 -19.77 10.98
N GLU A 354 3.99 -20.38 10.11
CA GLU A 354 4.17 -21.77 9.68
C GLU A 354 5.28 -21.90 8.63
N ASN A 355 5.29 -21.03 7.62
CA ASN A 355 6.29 -21.02 6.55
C ASN A 355 6.94 -19.62 6.42
N PRO A 356 8.09 -19.40 7.06
CA PRO A 356 8.85 -18.14 6.99
C PRO A 356 9.16 -17.66 5.57
N ALA A 357 9.47 -18.56 4.65
CA ALA A 357 9.78 -18.24 3.25
C ALA A 357 8.62 -17.55 2.51
N ALA A 358 7.39 -17.66 3.02
CA ALA A 358 6.26 -16.93 2.48
C ALA A 358 6.44 -15.40 2.57
N ASP A 359 7.32 -14.93 3.46
CA ASP A 359 7.59 -13.53 3.77
C ASP A 359 8.84 -12.97 3.05
N ILE A 360 9.50 -13.77 2.20
CA ILE A 360 10.50 -13.26 1.24
C ILE A 360 9.72 -12.57 0.12
N SER A 361 9.66 -11.26 0.20
CA SER A 361 8.84 -10.38 -0.63
C SER A 361 9.55 -9.89 -1.88
N ASP A 362 10.88 -9.73 -1.86
CA ASP A 362 11.65 -9.37 -3.05
C ASP A 362 11.84 -10.60 -3.98
N PRO A 363 11.37 -10.53 -5.25
CA PRO A 363 11.48 -11.65 -6.19
C PRO A 363 12.92 -12.05 -6.50
N ALA A 364 13.87 -11.09 -6.53
CA ALA A 364 15.27 -11.38 -6.81
C ALA A 364 15.94 -12.09 -5.63
N HIS A 365 15.67 -11.66 -4.39
CA HIS A 365 16.12 -12.39 -3.20
C HIS A 365 15.54 -13.81 -3.18
N ARG A 366 14.24 -13.95 -3.45
CA ARG A 366 13.59 -15.26 -3.52
C ARG A 366 14.22 -16.15 -4.58
N GLN A 367 14.52 -15.61 -5.77
CA GLN A 367 15.23 -16.36 -6.82
C GLN A 367 16.59 -16.83 -6.33
N VAL A 368 17.38 -15.98 -5.68
CA VAL A 368 18.70 -16.35 -5.17
C VAL A 368 18.60 -17.47 -4.13
N LEU A 369 17.61 -17.43 -3.23
CA LEU A 369 17.39 -18.50 -2.26
C LEU A 369 16.91 -19.79 -2.94
N ALA A 370 16.04 -19.72 -3.94
CA ALA A 370 15.58 -20.86 -4.73
C ALA A 370 16.73 -21.53 -5.51
N ASP A 371 17.65 -20.75 -6.08
CA ASP A 371 18.84 -21.25 -6.78
C ASP A 371 19.81 -21.98 -5.83
N ARG A 372 19.86 -21.59 -4.55
CA ARG A 372 20.74 -22.18 -3.53
C ARG A 372 20.12 -23.39 -2.83
N TYR A 373 18.81 -23.34 -2.61
CA TYR A 373 18.08 -24.31 -1.81
C TYR A 373 16.81 -24.75 -2.53
N ASP A 374 16.77 -26.02 -2.93
CA ASP A 374 15.58 -26.67 -3.52
C ASP A 374 14.33 -26.57 -2.62
N ALA A 375 14.50 -26.19 -1.34
CA ALA A 375 13.42 -25.93 -0.40
C ALA A 375 12.62 -24.65 -0.66
N ILE A 376 13.19 -23.68 -1.37
CA ILE A 376 12.52 -22.41 -1.66
C ILE A 376 12.00 -22.46 -3.09
N GLY A 377 10.70 -22.28 -3.27
CA GLY A 377 10.11 -22.28 -4.60
C GLY A 377 10.49 -21.02 -5.38
N GLU A 378 10.71 -21.16 -6.69
CA GLU A 378 10.96 -20.02 -7.59
C GLU A 378 9.90 -18.90 -7.39
N PRO A 379 10.30 -17.62 -7.49
CA PRO A 379 9.36 -16.52 -7.44
C PRO A 379 8.30 -16.66 -8.54
N ALA A 380 7.15 -16.03 -8.34
CA ALA A 380 6.21 -15.84 -9.44
C ALA A 380 6.94 -15.11 -10.59
N PRO A 381 6.71 -15.46 -11.86
CA PRO A 381 7.36 -14.79 -12.98
C PRO A 381 7.09 -13.29 -12.92
N VAL A 382 8.12 -12.51 -12.58
CA VAL A 382 8.10 -11.06 -12.75
C VAL A 382 8.23 -10.81 -14.25
N ASN A 383 7.16 -10.33 -14.88
CA ASN A 383 7.25 -9.82 -16.24
C ASN A 383 8.01 -8.48 -16.21
N GLN A 384 9.32 -8.52 -16.01
CA GLN A 384 10.20 -7.39 -16.30
C GLN A 384 10.64 -7.53 -17.76
N LEU A 385 10.03 -6.74 -18.63
CA LEU A 385 10.36 -6.70 -20.05
C LEU A 385 11.68 -5.97 -20.24
N VAL A 386 12.79 -6.70 -20.38
CA VAL A 386 14.03 -6.15 -20.96
C VAL A 386 14.08 -6.61 -22.43
N ALA A 387 13.76 -5.71 -23.37
CA ALA A 387 13.82 -5.98 -24.79
C ALA A 387 14.85 -5.09 -25.50
N ALA A 388 15.66 -5.68 -26.38
CA ALA A 388 16.39 -4.99 -27.44
C ALA A 388 16.09 -5.70 -28.76
N VAL A 389 15.53 -5.00 -29.75
CA VAL A 389 15.05 -5.60 -31.02
C VAL A 389 15.99 -5.21 -32.18
N ARG A 390 16.35 -6.17 -33.04
CA ARG A 390 17.08 -5.94 -34.32
C ARG A 390 16.56 -6.85 -35.46
N GLN A 391 16.41 -6.31 -36.67
CA GLN A 391 16.04 -6.96 -37.96
C GLN A 391 17.22 -7.55 -38.72
N VAL A 392 16.90 -8.40 -39.69
CA VAL A 392 17.85 -9.01 -40.63
C VAL A 392 17.35 -8.80 -42.06
N ASP A 393 18.13 -8.10 -42.88
CA ASP A 393 17.87 -7.80 -44.31
C ASP A 393 18.76 -8.64 -45.25
N PRO A 394 18.31 -8.96 -46.47
CA PRO A 394 19.18 -9.50 -47.52
C PRO A 394 20.16 -8.43 -48.03
N ASP A 395 21.43 -8.79 -48.24
CA ASP A 395 22.45 -7.88 -48.77
C ASP A 395 22.61 -8.09 -50.29
N ASP A 396 22.19 -7.10 -51.08
CA ASP A 396 22.20 -7.16 -52.55
C ASP A 396 23.62 -7.11 -53.17
N ASP A 397 24.65 -6.77 -52.38
CA ASP A 397 26.05 -6.82 -52.80
C ASP A 397 26.71 -8.19 -52.49
N ALA A 398 25.99 -9.10 -51.83
CA ALA A 398 26.47 -10.45 -51.54
C ALA A 398 26.36 -11.39 -52.76
N PRO A 399 27.25 -12.41 -52.91
CA PRO A 399 27.16 -13.38 -53.99
C PRO A 399 25.82 -14.12 -54.00
N GLU A 400 25.29 -14.43 -55.19
CA GLU A 400 23.97 -15.05 -55.36
C GLU A 400 23.75 -16.23 -54.38
N ASP A 401 22.72 -16.07 -53.55
CA ASP A 401 22.18 -16.98 -52.52
C ASP A 401 22.93 -17.12 -51.16
N GLU A 402 23.93 -16.29 -50.82
CA GLU A 402 24.60 -16.38 -49.49
C GLU A 402 24.97 -15.04 -48.82
N GLY A 403 24.02 -14.14 -48.56
CA GLY A 403 24.27 -12.99 -47.65
C GLY A 403 23.04 -12.31 -47.06
N VAL A 404 22.99 -12.22 -45.73
CA VAL A 404 22.08 -11.34 -44.97
C VAL A 404 22.90 -10.39 -44.09
N ALA A 405 22.47 -9.13 -43.99
CA ALA A 405 22.95 -8.12 -43.05
C ALA A 405 21.91 -7.92 -41.93
N THR A 406 22.32 -7.45 -40.76
CA THR A 406 21.39 -7.14 -39.66
C THR A 406 21.17 -5.64 -39.53
N THR A 407 19.90 -5.20 -39.50
CA THR A 407 19.39 -3.82 -39.37
C THR A 407 18.42 -3.75 -38.19
N GLU A 408 17.73 -2.64 -37.91
CA GLU A 408 16.69 -2.53 -36.86
C GLU A 408 15.29 -2.76 -37.46
N PRO A 409 14.33 -3.38 -36.74
CA PRO A 409 13.11 -3.95 -37.31
C PRO A 409 12.03 -2.98 -37.74
N PRO A 410 11.18 -3.38 -38.71
CA PRO A 410 10.18 -2.49 -39.31
C PRO A 410 8.78 -2.70 -38.70
N ALA A 411 8.70 -3.37 -37.55
CA ALA A 411 7.47 -3.60 -36.80
C ALA A 411 7.75 -3.55 -35.30
N GLU A 412 8.12 -2.35 -34.86
CA GLU A 412 7.97 -1.85 -33.50
C GLU A 412 6.65 -1.05 -33.47
N SER A 413 5.99 -0.90 -32.32
CA SER A 413 5.13 0.29 -32.18
C SER A 413 6.06 1.49 -32.34
N ALA A 414 5.75 2.37 -33.30
CA ALA A 414 6.59 3.53 -33.53
C ALA A 414 6.48 4.45 -32.30
N HIS A 415 7.50 4.42 -31.45
CA HIS A 415 7.69 5.41 -30.40
C HIS A 415 8.58 6.51 -30.97
N SER A 416 8.07 7.74 -31.00
CA SER A 416 8.83 8.92 -31.40
C SER A 416 8.74 9.97 -30.32
N GLU A 417 9.88 10.31 -29.74
CA GLU A 417 10.03 11.37 -28.76
C GLU A 417 11.07 12.37 -29.27
N ARG A 418 10.90 13.63 -28.91
CA ARG A 418 11.91 14.66 -29.17
C ARG A 418 12.75 14.85 -27.93
N VAL A 419 14.03 14.48 -28.00
CA VAL A 419 14.96 14.68 -26.90
C VAL A 419 15.66 16.04 -27.07
N GLU A 420 15.64 16.87 -26.03
CA GLU A 420 16.47 18.08 -25.99
C GLU A 420 17.92 17.69 -25.72
N VAL A 421 18.82 18.05 -26.64
CA VAL A 421 20.25 17.75 -26.51
C VAL A 421 20.93 18.85 -25.72
N THR A 422 21.47 18.50 -24.55
CA THR A 422 22.17 19.43 -23.67
C THR A 422 23.69 19.37 -23.91
N ASP A 423 24.36 20.52 -23.93
CA ASP A 423 25.83 20.62 -24.15
C ASP A 423 26.64 20.28 -22.87
N ASP A 424 26.03 19.58 -21.91
CA ASP A 424 26.57 19.37 -20.56
C ASP A 424 27.52 18.16 -20.46
N GLY A 425 27.73 17.45 -21.56
CA GLY A 425 28.73 16.38 -21.69
C GLY A 425 28.33 15.03 -21.08
N GLY A 426 27.09 14.89 -20.60
CA GLY A 426 26.44 13.63 -20.24
C GLY A 426 25.59 13.07 -21.39
N PRO A 427 25.08 11.83 -21.29
CA PRO A 427 24.09 11.32 -22.22
C PRO A 427 22.74 12.02 -22.01
N ASP A 428 22.10 12.49 -23.08
CA ASP A 428 20.70 12.89 -23.03
C ASP A 428 19.82 11.64 -22.99
N VAL A 429 18.88 11.63 -22.06
CA VAL A 429 18.03 10.48 -21.75
C VAL A 429 16.69 10.66 -22.48
N ALA A 430 16.24 9.61 -23.17
CA ALA A 430 14.94 9.56 -23.83
C ALA A 430 13.97 8.77 -22.95
N GLY A 431 12.68 9.08 -23.02
CA GLY A 431 11.67 8.49 -22.17
C GLY A 431 11.55 9.22 -20.84
N VAL A 432 10.49 8.86 -20.11
CA VAL A 432 10.22 9.42 -18.78
C VAL A 432 11.19 8.76 -17.81
N ASP A 433 12.07 9.55 -17.18
CA ASP A 433 13.14 9.06 -16.30
C ASP A 433 14.07 8.01 -16.94
N GLY A 434 14.16 7.98 -18.28
CA GLY A 434 14.95 7.00 -19.03
C GLY A 434 14.21 5.74 -19.44
N GLU A 435 12.91 5.70 -19.24
CA GLU A 435 12.05 4.58 -19.57
C GLU A 435 11.10 4.92 -20.73
N ILE A 436 11.00 3.97 -21.67
CA ILE A 436 10.12 4.10 -22.84
C ILE A 436 8.98 3.10 -22.70
N ALA A 437 7.78 3.61 -22.42
CA ALA A 437 6.58 2.80 -22.40
C ALA A 437 6.25 2.29 -23.81
N VAL A 438 6.14 0.96 -23.96
CA VAL A 438 5.76 0.31 -25.22
C VAL A 438 4.47 -0.48 -25.06
N THR A 439 3.52 -0.21 -25.96
CA THR A 439 2.26 -0.98 -26.02
C THR A 439 2.37 -2.08 -27.08
N ALA A 440 1.90 -3.28 -26.75
CA ALA A 440 1.81 -4.39 -27.69
C ALA A 440 0.98 -3.98 -28.92
N ALA A 441 1.52 -4.19 -30.13
CA ALA A 441 0.90 -3.71 -31.37
C ALA A 441 -0.54 -4.20 -31.59
N ALA A 442 -0.89 -5.37 -31.03
CA ALA A 442 -2.26 -5.88 -31.10
C ALA A 442 -3.25 -4.99 -30.32
N ASP A 443 -2.81 -4.39 -29.23
CA ASP A 443 -3.61 -3.62 -28.29
C ASP A 443 -3.33 -2.11 -28.34
N ALA A 444 -2.43 -1.66 -29.23
CA ALA A 444 -2.03 -0.27 -29.36
C ALA A 444 -3.06 0.58 -30.13
N VAL A 445 -3.40 1.73 -29.55
CA VAL A 445 -4.18 2.80 -30.16
C VAL A 445 -3.32 4.05 -30.21
N LYS A 446 -3.29 4.70 -31.37
CA LYS A 446 -2.57 5.97 -31.53
C LYS A 446 -3.38 7.08 -30.87
N LEU A 447 -2.81 7.74 -29.86
CA LEU A 447 -3.28 8.98 -29.27
C LEU A 447 -2.52 10.13 -29.92
N GLU A 448 -3.22 11.01 -30.61
CA GLU A 448 -2.66 12.11 -31.40
C GLU A 448 -3.17 13.45 -30.87
N VAL A 449 -2.24 14.38 -30.62
CA VAL A 449 -2.53 15.76 -30.23
C VAL A 449 -2.10 16.67 -31.37
N ASP A 450 -3.05 17.43 -31.89
CA ASP A 450 -2.82 18.32 -33.02
C ASP A 450 -3.34 19.72 -32.68
N ALA A 451 -2.43 20.68 -32.59
CA ALA A 451 -2.75 22.09 -32.37
C ALA A 451 -2.89 22.88 -33.68
N ASP A 452 -2.62 22.27 -34.84
CA ASP A 452 -2.67 22.95 -36.13
C ASP A 452 -4.07 23.50 -36.40
N GLY A 453 -4.15 24.82 -36.61
CA GLY A 453 -5.42 25.52 -36.85
C GLY A 453 -6.18 25.95 -35.59
N THR A 454 -5.59 25.79 -34.41
CA THR A 454 -6.04 26.42 -33.16
C THR A 454 -5.22 27.68 -32.83
N ASP A 455 -5.68 28.47 -31.86
CA ASP A 455 -4.93 29.63 -31.33
C ASP A 455 -3.89 29.22 -30.25
N ALA A 456 -3.64 27.91 -30.06
CA ALA A 456 -2.77 27.39 -29.00
C ALA A 456 -1.35 27.11 -29.53
N ASP A 457 -0.36 27.85 -29.00
CA ASP A 457 1.06 27.61 -29.23
C ASP A 457 1.58 26.66 -28.12
N LEU A 458 1.50 25.34 -28.36
CA LEU A 458 1.90 24.31 -27.39
C LEU A 458 3.40 24.00 -27.49
N GLU A 459 4.06 23.89 -26.33
CA GLU A 459 5.49 23.60 -26.22
C GLU A 459 5.79 22.24 -25.57
N ARG A 460 4.84 21.64 -24.83
CA ARG A 460 5.03 20.34 -24.17
C ARG A 460 3.75 19.50 -24.22
N LEU A 461 3.93 18.20 -24.45
CA LEU A 461 2.92 17.15 -24.36
C LEU A 461 3.36 16.14 -23.32
N ALA A 462 2.42 15.72 -22.45
CA ALA A 462 2.61 14.55 -21.62
C ALA A 462 1.38 13.64 -21.62
N VAL A 463 1.61 12.34 -21.46
CA VAL A 463 0.56 11.33 -21.34
C VAL A 463 0.85 10.45 -20.15
N GLU A 464 -0.13 10.35 -19.28
CA GLU A 464 -0.10 9.60 -18.03
C GLU A 464 -1.22 8.56 -18.04
N ASP A 465 -0.91 7.32 -17.70
CA ASP A 465 -1.89 6.28 -17.43
C ASP A 465 -2.29 6.34 -15.95
N ASP A 466 -3.59 6.23 -15.66
CA ASP A 466 -4.11 6.32 -14.29
C ASP A 466 -3.49 5.30 -13.31
N PHE A 467 -2.96 4.19 -13.82
CA PHE A 467 -2.34 3.12 -13.03
C PHE A 467 -0.84 2.97 -13.32
N GLY A 468 -0.45 3.17 -14.57
CA GLY A 468 0.93 3.01 -15.05
C GLY A 468 1.80 4.25 -14.90
N GLY A 469 1.25 5.37 -14.42
CA GLY A 469 1.99 6.62 -14.26
C GLY A 469 2.36 7.26 -15.60
N ARG A 470 3.38 8.12 -15.59
CA ARG A 470 3.74 8.95 -16.74
C ARG A 470 4.42 8.10 -17.82
N LEU A 471 3.78 8.00 -18.98
CA LEU A 471 4.20 7.14 -20.10
C LEU A 471 4.99 7.89 -21.18
N TYR A 472 4.76 9.20 -21.28
CA TYR A 472 5.33 10.03 -22.33
C TYR A 472 5.43 11.46 -21.85
N GLU A 473 6.58 12.09 -22.07
CA GLU A 473 6.77 13.53 -21.92
C GLU A 473 7.73 14.02 -23.00
N SER A 474 7.32 15.00 -23.80
CA SER A 474 8.10 15.46 -24.94
C SER A 474 7.86 16.94 -25.22
N PRO A 475 8.90 17.71 -25.58
CA PRO A 475 8.71 19.02 -26.19
C PRO A 475 8.01 18.87 -27.54
N MET A 476 6.98 19.68 -27.78
CA MET A 476 6.19 19.66 -29.01
C MET A 476 6.27 20.98 -29.79
N ASP A 477 6.11 20.87 -31.10
CA ASP A 477 6.11 21.94 -32.10
C ASP A 477 5.37 21.34 -33.30
N GLY A 478 4.08 21.67 -33.41
CA GLY A 478 3.13 20.98 -34.29
C GLY A 478 2.57 19.67 -33.70
N PRO A 479 1.92 18.83 -34.53
CA PRO A 479 1.25 17.60 -34.08
C PRO A 479 2.23 16.57 -33.53
N ASP A 480 1.80 15.87 -32.49
CA ASP A 480 2.55 14.79 -31.85
C ASP A 480 1.64 13.62 -31.48
N ALA A 481 2.20 12.42 -31.29
CA ALA A 481 1.43 11.23 -30.99
C ALA A 481 2.20 10.15 -30.24
N VAL A 482 1.48 9.44 -29.38
CA VAL A 482 1.97 8.28 -28.63
C VAL A 482 1.01 7.09 -28.81
N TYR A 483 1.54 5.87 -28.80
CA TYR A 483 0.73 4.66 -28.80
C TYR A 483 0.44 4.20 -27.38
N VAL A 484 -0.85 4.13 -27.04
CA VAL A 484 -1.34 3.72 -25.73
C VAL A 484 -2.16 2.45 -25.83
N HIS A 485 -2.34 1.73 -24.73
CA HIS A 485 -3.17 0.52 -24.69
C HIS A 485 -4.66 0.86 -24.84
N ARG A 486 -5.38 0.11 -25.68
CA ARG A 486 -6.80 0.37 -26.02
C ARG A 486 -7.74 0.40 -24.82
N GLY A 487 -7.46 -0.46 -23.84
CA GLY A 487 -8.25 -0.58 -22.61
C GLY A 487 -7.77 0.30 -21.45
N GLY A 488 -6.76 1.14 -21.67
CA GLY A 488 -6.24 2.03 -20.63
C GLY A 488 -7.05 3.31 -20.48
N ALA A 489 -6.71 4.07 -19.46
CA ALA A 489 -7.36 5.30 -19.10
C ALA A 489 -6.28 6.35 -18.81
N TYR A 490 -6.31 7.44 -19.58
CA TYR A 490 -5.18 8.35 -19.66
C TYR A 490 -5.57 9.79 -19.35
N THR A 491 -4.62 10.50 -18.74
CA THR A 491 -4.58 11.94 -18.65
C THR A 491 -3.56 12.46 -19.66
N THR A 492 -4.01 13.26 -20.62
CA THR A 492 -3.14 13.94 -21.57
C THR A 492 -3.02 15.40 -21.18
N GLU A 493 -1.79 15.84 -20.88
CA GLU A 493 -1.47 17.20 -20.49
C GLU A 493 -0.78 17.93 -21.64
N VAL A 494 -1.10 19.20 -21.80
CA VAL A 494 -0.42 20.10 -22.73
C VAL A 494 -0.03 21.39 -22.02
N GLN A 495 1.11 21.96 -22.39
CA GLN A 495 1.57 23.24 -21.88
C GLN A 495 1.83 24.20 -23.04
N ASP A 496 1.38 25.44 -22.91
CA ASP A 496 1.66 26.50 -23.89
C ASP A 496 2.94 27.28 -23.60
N ALA A 497 3.34 28.13 -24.55
CA ALA A 497 4.50 29.01 -24.44
C ALA A 497 4.43 30.05 -23.30
N GLU A 498 3.24 30.27 -22.73
CA GLU A 498 3.05 31.13 -21.55
C GLU A 498 3.17 30.32 -20.24
N GLY A 499 3.41 29.01 -20.34
CA GLY A 499 3.55 28.08 -19.23
C GLY A 499 2.21 27.60 -18.66
N ALA A 500 1.08 27.92 -19.28
CA ALA A 500 -0.24 27.51 -18.81
C ALA A 500 -0.57 26.08 -19.24
N PHE A 501 -1.17 25.32 -18.34
CA PHE A 501 -1.51 23.90 -18.55
C PHE A 501 -2.94 23.69 -19.01
N GLY A 502 -3.15 22.68 -19.85
CA GLY A 502 -4.43 22.06 -20.14
C GLY A 502 -4.35 20.56 -19.89
N ALA A 503 -5.50 19.94 -19.58
CA ALA A 503 -5.61 18.50 -19.36
C ALA A 503 -6.82 17.93 -20.12
N PHE A 504 -6.69 16.69 -20.58
CA PHE A 504 -7.70 15.98 -21.34
C PHE A 504 -7.80 14.54 -20.88
N ARG A 505 -9.04 14.11 -20.63
CA ARG A 505 -9.35 12.73 -20.30
C ARG A 505 -9.47 11.90 -21.58
N VAL A 506 -8.69 10.82 -21.70
CA VAL A 506 -8.64 9.95 -22.87
C VAL A 506 -8.86 8.48 -22.48
N ASN A 507 -9.96 7.90 -22.97
CA ASN A 507 -10.30 6.48 -22.80
C ASN A 507 -10.52 5.85 -24.19
N PRO A 508 -9.53 5.16 -24.78
CA PRO A 508 -9.61 4.75 -26.18
C PRO A 508 -10.81 3.83 -26.49
N ASP A 509 -11.08 2.83 -25.64
CA ASP A 509 -12.21 1.90 -25.79
C ASP A 509 -13.60 2.51 -25.54
N ARG A 510 -13.70 3.70 -24.94
CA ARG A 510 -14.98 4.40 -24.66
C ARG A 510 -15.29 5.54 -25.62
N SER A 511 -14.38 5.86 -26.54
CA SER A 511 -14.61 6.90 -27.53
C SER A 511 -15.67 6.46 -28.56
N ASP A 512 -16.61 7.34 -28.94
CA ASP A 512 -17.82 7.06 -29.75
C ASP A 512 -17.56 6.63 -31.23
N GLY A 513 -16.40 6.05 -31.55
CA GLY A 513 -16.05 5.54 -32.88
C GLY A 513 -15.99 4.01 -32.91
N ASP A 514 -16.30 3.40 -34.06
CA ASP A 514 -16.09 1.97 -34.34
C ASP A 514 -14.70 1.54 -33.79
N GLY A 515 -14.70 0.71 -32.73
CA GLY A 515 -13.57 0.49 -31.82
C GLY A 515 -12.29 -0.07 -32.45
N GLY A 516 -11.51 0.82 -33.07
CA GLY A 516 -10.17 0.53 -33.61
C GLY A 516 -9.48 1.69 -34.33
N GLY A 517 -9.99 2.92 -34.24
CA GLY A 517 -9.38 4.12 -34.85
C GLY A 517 -8.46 4.88 -33.88
N PRO A 518 -7.61 5.81 -34.38
CA PRO A 518 -6.80 6.69 -33.54
C PRO A 518 -7.68 7.64 -32.71
N VAL A 519 -7.28 7.91 -31.47
CA VAL A 519 -7.88 8.97 -30.64
C VAL A 519 -7.19 10.29 -30.96
N ARG A 520 -7.96 11.34 -31.24
CA ARG A 520 -7.44 12.65 -31.63
C ARG A 520 -7.95 13.77 -30.74
N ILE A 521 -7.03 14.55 -30.20
CA ILE A 521 -7.32 15.83 -29.54
C ILE A 521 -7.10 16.93 -30.59
N GLU A 522 -8.18 17.27 -31.31
CA GLU A 522 -8.14 18.22 -32.45
C GLU A 522 -8.22 19.70 -32.03
N THR A 523 -8.61 19.97 -30.79
CA THR A 523 -8.69 21.33 -30.25
C THR A 523 -8.06 21.41 -28.86
N PRO A 524 -6.75 21.12 -28.73
CA PRO A 524 -6.07 21.25 -27.46
C PRO A 524 -6.08 22.72 -27.03
N ARG A 525 -6.33 22.94 -25.74
CA ARG A 525 -6.50 24.25 -25.10
C ARG A 525 -5.88 24.18 -23.72
N THR A 526 -5.29 25.28 -23.29
CA THR A 526 -4.74 25.46 -21.95
C THR A 526 -5.65 26.35 -21.11
N GLY A 527 -5.40 26.37 -19.80
CA GLY A 527 -6.09 27.23 -18.84
C GLY A 527 -7.41 26.68 -18.34
N LYS A 528 -8.14 27.54 -17.61
CA LYS A 528 -9.26 27.14 -16.75
C LYS A 528 -10.39 26.38 -17.45
N ALA A 529 -10.68 26.69 -18.72
CA ALA A 529 -11.72 25.99 -19.47
C ALA A 529 -11.36 24.52 -19.70
N SER A 530 -10.10 24.24 -20.07
CA SER A 530 -9.61 22.88 -20.27
C SER A 530 -9.60 22.10 -18.94
N LEU A 531 -9.04 22.68 -17.89
CA LEU A 531 -8.95 22.03 -16.58
C LEU A 531 -10.34 21.76 -15.97
N ALA A 532 -11.29 22.70 -16.10
CA ALA A 532 -12.66 22.49 -15.63
C ALA A 532 -13.38 21.40 -16.45
N GLY A 533 -13.16 21.35 -17.77
CA GLY A 533 -13.69 20.29 -18.63
C GLY A 533 -13.10 18.91 -18.31
N PHE A 534 -11.81 18.85 -17.97
CA PHE A 534 -11.15 17.64 -17.51
C PHE A 534 -11.75 17.09 -16.22
N VAL A 535 -11.90 17.95 -15.20
CA VAL A 535 -12.54 17.60 -13.92
C VAL A 535 -13.98 17.13 -14.13
N SER A 536 -14.72 17.77 -15.04
CA SER A 536 -16.08 17.34 -15.38
C SER A 536 -16.07 15.91 -15.95
N LYS A 537 -15.22 15.61 -16.94
CA LYS A 537 -15.15 14.27 -17.54
C LYS A 537 -14.75 13.18 -16.54
N ILE A 538 -13.75 13.43 -15.69
CA ILE A 538 -13.36 12.48 -14.64
C ILE A 538 -14.52 12.25 -13.69
N GLY A 539 -15.19 13.31 -13.23
CA GLY A 539 -16.30 13.15 -12.31
C GLY A 539 -17.51 12.44 -12.95
N GLU A 540 -17.76 12.59 -14.26
CA GLU A 540 -18.78 11.83 -14.98
C GLU A 540 -18.44 10.34 -14.99
N GLU A 541 -17.19 9.98 -15.24
CA GLU A 541 -16.71 8.60 -15.15
C GLU A 541 -16.86 8.03 -13.74
N THR A 542 -16.47 8.81 -12.73
CA THR A 542 -16.65 8.43 -11.33
C THR A 542 -18.13 8.24 -11.00
N ALA A 543 -19.01 9.11 -11.49
CA ALA A 543 -20.45 9.03 -11.25
C ALA A 543 -21.05 7.74 -11.84
N VAL A 544 -20.65 7.39 -13.06
CA VAL A 544 -21.08 6.15 -13.74
C VAL A 544 -20.58 4.90 -13.00
N SER A 545 -19.33 4.90 -12.53
CA SER A 545 -18.80 3.80 -11.71
C SER A 545 -19.55 3.64 -10.38
N VAL A 546 -19.87 4.74 -9.71
CA VAL A 546 -20.65 4.73 -8.45
C VAL A 546 -22.11 4.30 -8.69
N GLU A 547 -22.74 4.72 -9.79
CA GLU A 547 -24.08 4.27 -10.18
C GLU A 547 -24.09 2.75 -10.49
N GLY A 548 -23.03 2.22 -11.13
CA GLY A 548 -22.89 0.77 -11.37
C GLY A 548 -22.78 -0.06 -10.08
N VAL A 549 -22.07 0.44 -9.07
CA VAL A 549 -21.99 -0.21 -7.73
C VAL A 549 -23.34 -0.17 -7.00
N ALA A 550 -24.11 0.92 -7.18
CA ALA A 550 -25.44 1.06 -6.59
C ALA A 550 -26.46 0.05 -7.17
N ASP A 551 -26.39 -0.26 -8.46
CA ASP A 551 -27.26 -1.26 -9.10
C ASP A 551 -26.89 -2.70 -8.70
N VAL A 552 -25.60 -3.03 -8.56
CA VAL A 552 -25.15 -4.37 -8.09
C VAL A 552 -25.59 -4.62 -6.64
N SER A 553 -25.62 -3.58 -5.80
CA SER A 553 -26.06 -3.65 -4.40
C SER A 553 -27.55 -4.01 -4.24
N LEU A 554 -28.38 -3.86 -5.30
CA LEU A 554 -29.80 -4.19 -5.27
C LEU A 554 -30.12 -5.62 -5.75
N ASP A 555 -29.25 -6.21 -6.57
CA ASP A 555 -29.43 -7.57 -7.10
C ASP A 555 -28.88 -8.66 -6.16
N GLU A 556 -27.89 -8.34 -5.30
CA GLU A 556 -27.26 -9.30 -4.38
C GLU A 556 -28.11 -9.64 -3.13
N VAL A 557 -29.24 -8.95 -2.91
CA VAL A 557 -30.21 -9.23 -1.82
C VAL A 557 -31.44 -9.99 -2.32
N GLY A 558 -31.36 -10.57 -3.52
CA GLY A 558 -32.50 -11.11 -4.25
C GLY A 558 -32.66 -12.64 -4.27
N ASP A 559 -32.33 -13.40 -3.22
CA ASP A 559 -32.86 -14.77 -3.08
C ASP A 559 -32.86 -15.26 -1.62
N THR A 560 -34.02 -15.26 -0.96
CA THR A 560 -34.55 -16.47 -0.29
C THR A 560 -35.97 -16.28 0.30
N VAL A 561 -36.88 -17.12 -0.23
CA VAL A 561 -38.07 -17.76 0.38
C VAL A 561 -39.40 -16.98 0.48
N GLU A 562 -40.33 -17.40 -0.39
CA GLU A 562 -41.78 -17.32 -0.21
C GLU A 562 -42.27 -18.04 1.06
N VAL A 563 -43.04 -17.36 1.92
CA VAL A 563 -44.15 -17.98 2.65
C VAL A 563 -45.35 -17.04 2.63
N GLY A 564 -46.41 -17.47 1.94
CA GLY A 564 -47.63 -16.71 1.74
C GLY A 564 -48.53 -16.58 2.98
N GLY A 565 -49.42 -15.59 2.94
CA GLY A 565 -50.50 -15.43 3.91
C GLY A 565 -51.28 -14.13 3.72
N GLU A 566 -52.39 -14.22 3.00
CA GLU A 566 -53.31 -13.14 2.62
C GLU A 566 -54.00 -12.45 3.82
N ASN A 567 -54.09 -11.11 3.84
CA ASN A 567 -55.36 -10.35 3.74
C ASN A 567 -55.28 -8.85 4.15
N ALA A 568 -55.65 -8.01 3.19
CA ALA A 568 -56.69 -6.96 3.25
C ALA A 568 -56.53 -5.67 4.11
N THR A 569 -56.26 -4.58 3.36
CA THR A 569 -57.01 -3.30 3.30
C THR A 569 -57.13 -2.36 4.53
N ALA A 570 -56.42 -1.23 4.42
CA ALA A 570 -56.86 0.17 4.52
C ALA A 570 -57.89 0.62 5.60
N ALA A 571 -57.48 1.57 6.45
CA ALA A 571 -58.23 2.81 6.73
C ALA A 571 -57.41 3.86 7.52
N THR A 572 -57.68 5.10 7.17
CA THR A 572 -57.16 6.41 7.61
C THR A 572 -57.68 6.91 8.97
N GLY A 573 -56.93 7.80 9.65
CA GLY A 573 -57.51 8.99 10.29
C GLY A 573 -57.31 9.23 11.80
N ALA A 574 -56.40 10.16 12.11
CA ALA A 574 -56.46 11.28 13.09
C ALA A 574 -57.00 11.14 14.54
N ALA A 575 -56.10 11.52 15.47
CA ALA A 575 -56.24 12.47 16.61
C ALA A 575 -56.99 12.10 17.92
N GLY A 576 -56.25 12.19 19.03
CA GLY A 576 -56.67 12.90 20.26
C GLY A 576 -56.59 12.15 21.60
N GLY A 577 -55.84 12.72 22.58
CA GLY A 577 -56.19 12.63 24.01
C GLY A 577 -55.19 11.93 24.97
N THR A 578 -54.51 12.75 25.78
CA THR A 578 -53.68 12.48 26.98
C THR A 578 -54.45 11.88 28.19
N PRO A 579 -53.83 11.68 29.38
CA PRO A 579 -52.79 10.72 29.79
C PRO A 579 -53.22 9.87 31.02
N GLU A 580 -52.58 8.74 31.34
CA GLU A 580 -52.37 8.23 32.72
C GLU A 580 -51.57 6.90 32.75
N THR A 581 -50.37 7.01 33.35
CA THR A 581 -49.66 6.13 34.31
C THR A 581 -49.72 4.58 34.29
N ASP A 582 -48.49 4.06 34.43
CA ASP A 582 -48.02 2.81 35.11
C ASP A 582 -47.92 1.51 34.30
N GLY A 583 -46.68 1.03 34.11
CA GLY A 583 -46.39 -0.38 33.80
C GLY A 583 -45.08 -0.62 33.02
N GLU A 584 -44.02 -0.95 33.76
CA GLU A 584 -42.89 -1.84 33.42
C GLU A 584 -42.42 -1.94 31.95
N GLU A 585 -41.21 -1.43 31.70
CA GLU A 585 -40.41 -1.63 30.49
C GLU A 585 -40.07 -3.12 30.29
N ALA A 586 -40.53 -3.69 29.18
CA ALA A 586 -39.93 -4.84 28.53
C ALA A 586 -39.32 -4.35 27.22
N THR A 587 -37.99 -4.29 27.17
CA THR A 587 -37.20 -4.02 25.97
C THR A 587 -37.48 -5.09 24.93
N ALA A 588 -38.08 -4.71 23.80
CA ALA A 588 -38.19 -5.57 22.63
C ALA A 588 -36.77 -5.76 22.05
N THR A 589 -36.34 -7.01 21.96
CA THR A 589 -35.12 -7.38 21.24
C THR A 589 -35.35 -7.10 19.75
N GLU A 590 -34.57 -6.19 19.18
CA GLU A 590 -34.52 -6.00 17.72
C GLU A 590 -34.08 -7.32 17.08
N THR A 591 -34.83 -7.77 16.08
CA THR A 591 -34.47 -8.96 15.29
C THR A 591 -33.48 -8.57 14.19
N ASP A 592 -32.57 -9.48 13.84
CA ASP A 592 -31.51 -9.27 12.84
C ASP A 592 -32.01 -8.70 11.50
N ASP A 593 -33.25 -9.00 11.10
CA ASP A 593 -33.88 -8.50 9.88
C ASP A 593 -34.15 -6.98 9.88
N ASP A 594 -34.43 -6.37 11.05
CA ASP A 594 -34.66 -4.93 11.16
C ASP A 594 -33.34 -4.14 11.10
N ILE A 595 -32.26 -4.71 11.65
CA ILE A 595 -30.91 -4.15 11.60
C ILE A 595 -30.36 -4.17 10.16
N ILE A 596 -30.59 -5.26 9.42
CA ILE A 596 -30.18 -5.38 8.01
C ILE A 596 -30.96 -4.38 7.13
N SER A 597 -32.27 -4.20 7.37
CA SER A 597 -33.10 -3.24 6.64
C SER A 597 -32.69 -1.77 6.90
N GLU A 598 -32.37 -1.41 8.14
CA GLU A 598 -31.83 -0.08 8.47
C GLU A 598 -30.43 0.16 7.90
N ARG A 599 -29.54 -0.84 7.93
CA ARG A 599 -28.18 -0.76 7.37
C ARG A 599 -28.20 -0.61 5.85
N THR A 600 -29.09 -1.32 5.16
CA THR A 600 -29.29 -1.21 3.70
C THR A 600 -29.94 0.14 3.32
N GLY A 601 -30.90 0.63 4.13
CA GLY A 601 -31.50 1.96 3.96
C GLY A 601 -30.53 3.12 4.22
N ARG A 602 -29.56 2.94 5.12
CA ARG A 602 -28.49 3.93 5.42
C ARG A 602 -27.40 3.92 4.34
N GLN A 603 -26.98 2.75 3.87
CA GLN A 603 -26.03 2.60 2.75
C GLN A 603 -26.55 3.22 1.45
N THR A 604 -27.81 2.96 1.08
CA THR A 604 -28.43 3.57 -0.11
C THR A 604 -28.60 5.09 0.01
N GLY A 605 -28.80 5.61 1.24
CA GLY A 605 -28.85 7.04 1.55
C GLY A 605 -27.49 7.73 1.37
N GLY A 606 -26.39 7.09 1.78
CA GLY A 606 -25.02 7.59 1.62
C GLY A 606 -24.57 7.66 0.16
N VAL A 607 -24.80 6.59 -0.61
CA VAL A 607 -24.49 6.54 -2.05
C VAL A 607 -25.31 7.58 -2.83
N THR A 608 -26.58 7.76 -2.48
CA THR A 608 -27.43 8.80 -3.09
C THR A 608 -26.97 10.22 -2.71
N GLY A 609 -26.44 10.41 -1.50
CA GLY A 609 -25.85 11.67 -1.04
C GLY A 609 -24.57 12.03 -1.79
N LEU A 610 -23.66 11.07 -1.92
CA LEU A 610 -22.43 11.17 -2.71
C LEU A 610 -22.73 11.51 -4.17
N LEU A 611 -23.69 10.80 -4.78
CA LEU A 611 -24.09 11.06 -6.16
C LEU A 611 -24.65 12.47 -6.36
N ARG A 612 -25.35 13.03 -5.37
CA ARG A 612 -25.83 14.43 -5.42
C ARG A 612 -24.69 15.44 -5.28
N ALA A 613 -23.75 15.20 -4.38
CA ALA A 613 -22.58 16.05 -4.20
C ALA A 613 -21.70 16.04 -5.46
N LEU A 614 -21.43 14.86 -6.01
CA LEU A 614 -20.69 14.68 -7.25
C LEU A 614 -21.40 15.38 -8.43
N LYS A 615 -22.71 15.20 -8.58
CA LYS A 615 -23.51 15.92 -9.61
C LYS A 615 -23.49 17.44 -9.42
N ALA A 616 -23.39 17.95 -8.20
CA ALA A 616 -23.28 19.37 -7.91
C ALA A 616 -21.91 19.93 -8.32
N VAL A 617 -20.83 19.24 -7.97
CA VAL A 617 -19.44 19.57 -8.37
C VAL A 617 -19.29 19.52 -9.89
N LEU A 618 -19.81 18.47 -10.53
CA LEU A 618 -19.83 18.33 -11.99
C LEU A 618 -20.56 19.50 -12.66
N SER A 619 -21.76 19.82 -12.17
CA SER A 619 -22.53 20.94 -12.70
C SER A 619 -21.81 22.29 -12.50
N ALA A 620 -20.99 22.44 -11.45
CA ALA A 620 -20.19 23.63 -11.20
C ALA A 620 -18.98 23.71 -12.14
N ALA A 621 -18.29 22.58 -12.37
CA ALA A 621 -17.20 22.44 -13.32
C ALA A 621 -17.67 22.74 -14.76
N ASP A 622 -18.83 22.22 -15.18
CA ASP A 622 -19.42 22.51 -16.50
C ASP A 622 -19.71 24.00 -16.68
N ARG A 623 -20.36 24.62 -15.69
CA ARG A 623 -20.64 26.07 -15.73
C ARG A 623 -19.37 26.90 -15.73
N ALA A 624 -18.33 26.46 -15.03
CA ALA A 624 -17.03 27.13 -15.02
C ALA A 624 -16.35 27.02 -16.39
N ALA A 625 -16.40 25.85 -17.02
CA ALA A 625 -15.89 25.62 -18.37
C ALA A 625 -16.63 26.51 -19.40
N GLU A 626 -17.97 26.48 -19.43
CA GLU A 626 -18.78 27.31 -20.35
C GLU A 626 -18.50 28.82 -20.20
N ARG A 627 -18.37 29.30 -18.95
CA ARG A 627 -18.08 30.71 -18.67
C ARG A 627 -16.65 31.10 -19.03
N ALA A 628 -15.70 30.20 -18.80
CA ALA A 628 -14.31 30.40 -19.21
C ALA A 628 -14.20 30.45 -20.74
N GLU A 629 -14.94 29.61 -21.46
CA GLU A 629 -15.05 29.64 -22.93
C GLU A 629 -15.69 30.93 -23.46
N ALA A 630 -16.65 31.49 -22.73
CA ALA A 630 -17.26 32.79 -23.06
C ALA A 630 -16.35 34.00 -22.74
N GLY A 631 -15.15 33.78 -22.19
CA GLY A 631 -14.20 34.83 -21.80
C GLY A 631 -14.52 35.49 -20.45
N GLU A 632 -15.45 34.95 -19.67
CA GLU A 632 -15.93 35.52 -18.40
C GLU A 632 -15.13 34.99 -17.19
N ARG A 633 -13.82 35.25 -17.17
CA ARG A 633 -12.87 34.66 -16.19
C ARG A 633 -13.30 34.81 -14.72
N SER A 634 -13.79 35.98 -14.30
CA SER A 634 -14.26 36.21 -12.93
C SER A 634 -15.53 35.43 -12.56
N ASN A 635 -16.37 35.13 -13.55
CA ASN A 635 -17.61 34.37 -13.33
C ASN A 635 -17.36 32.86 -13.35
N ALA A 636 -16.30 32.41 -14.02
CA ALA A 636 -15.80 31.04 -13.94
C ALA A 636 -15.21 30.76 -12.55
N ASP A 637 -14.40 31.69 -12.01
CA ASP A 637 -13.86 31.58 -10.65
C ASP A 637 -14.96 31.53 -9.59
N GLN A 638 -15.97 32.38 -9.73
CA GLN A 638 -17.13 32.36 -8.83
C GLN A 638 -17.93 31.05 -8.93
N ALA A 639 -18.03 30.44 -10.11
CA ALA A 639 -18.73 29.16 -10.30
C ALA A 639 -18.00 28.01 -9.58
N LEU A 640 -16.66 28.07 -9.48
CA LEU A 640 -15.84 27.12 -8.73
C LEU A 640 -15.85 27.38 -7.22
N GLU A 641 -15.96 28.64 -6.78
CA GLU A 641 -15.98 29.01 -5.35
C GLU A 641 -17.31 28.69 -4.64
N THR A 642 -18.42 28.58 -5.38
CA THR A 642 -19.77 28.49 -4.76
C THR A 642 -20.05 27.14 -4.06
N GLU A 643 -19.18 26.12 -4.23
CA GLU A 643 -19.38 24.76 -3.70
C GLU A 643 -18.33 24.36 -2.62
N LYS A 644 -17.63 25.32 -1.98
CA LYS A 644 -16.80 25.05 -0.77
C LYS A 644 -17.65 24.93 0.52
N LEU A 645 -18.71 24.11 0.52
CA LEU A 645 -19.53 23.85 1.71
C LEU A 645 -19.43 22.40 2.18
#